data_AF-A0A2M8R5Y8-F1
#
_entry.id   AF-A0A2M8R5Y8-F1
#
_cell.length_a   1.000
_cell.length_b   1.000
_cell.length_c   1.000
_cell.angle_alpha   90.00
_cell.angle_beta   90.00
_cell.angle_gamma   90.00
#
_symmetry.space_group_name_H-M   'P 1'
#
loop_
_entity.id
_entity.type
_entity.pdbx_description
1 polymer ?
#
loop_
_entity_poly.entity_id
_entity_poly.type
_entity_poly.pdbx_seq_one_letter_code
_entity_poly.pdbx_strand_id
1 'polypeptide(L)'
;MLMTSPKPSAPVRIGNRLLGDGEPCYVIAEIGNNHNGDFERAIALVDAAIAAGADCAKFQMRKLDEVYRASSLSGKDDDLAVEYTLDLLRRFELPTAQQKKIAEYCAAKGIQYLCTPWDAKSVAVLEGFGVEAYKVASADLTNLPLLARLVATGKTLIVSTGMSTTDEIKAAAKFLDDRNASYVLLHCQSTYPAALHNIHLRFMETLREIHPVVGYSGHERGIAVSTAAVALGAVIIERHITLDREMEGPDHAASLEPEEFKALVSGIREVEAARGEKLAERALSQGELINRENLAKSLVAARDLPAGTLISETDIAVKSPGQGLSPLKMPALLGRKLTRTMAADDYFFQSDLDEGAAKARRYRFDRPWGVPVRYHDTARFLEICAPDIIEFHLSYSDMERDPAAYLSGTYDLGFVVHAPELFAGSKLMDLATPDEALRRYSLEQTQAVIDITRGLKKFFPKTRRPPIVANIGGFTMDAPLPPEEKAERYRIFAQSLTELDMDGVELTPQTMAPFPWHFGGQRHQNIFIFPDESAAFCAKHGLRMCVDISHTKLAANHFGFDFAQGLAQLGPHTAHLHFGDAKGLDGEGLQIGEGEIDFDEIGQVLRKHAPTASFIPEIWQGHKNMGEGFWTALERLEGHI
;
A
#
# COMPACT_ATOMS: atom_id res chain seq x y z
N MET A 1 -14.67 0.65 -35.00
CA MET A 1 -14.78 2.12 -34.96
C MET A 1 -13.73 2.57 -33.97
N LEU A 2 -12.61 3.13 -34.46
CA LEU A 2 -11.49 3.53 -33.61
C LEU A 2 -11.97 4.70 -32.73
N MET A 3 -12.02 4.47 -31.42
CA MET A 3 -12.26 5.53 -30.43
C MET A 3 -11.10 6.52 -30.55
N THR A 4 -11.38 7.69 -31.14
CA THR A 4 -10.47 8.82 -31.06
C THR A 4 -10.41 9.25 -29.60
N SER A 5 -9.28 9.04 -28.93
CA SER A 5 -9.06 9.55 -27.58
C SER A 5 -9.39 11.05 -27.55
N PRO A 6 -10.21 11.53 -26.60
CA PRO A 6 -10.47 12.96 -26.47
C PRO A 6 -9.14 13.70 -26.31
N LYS A 7 -9.05 14.91 -26.87
CA LYS A 7 -7.87 15.77 -26.70
C LYS A 7 -7.52 15.85 -25.20
N PRO A 8 -6.24 15.79 -24.81
CA PRO A 8 -5.86 16.01 -23.42
C PRO A 8 -6.34 17.41 -23.02
N SER A 9 -7.33 17.47 -22.12
CA SER A 9 -7.77 18.72 -21.52
C SER A 9 -6.65 19.26 -20.63
N ALA A 10 -6.56 20.58 -20.49
CA ALA A 10 -5.69 21.16 -19.48
C ALA A 10 -6.03 20.59 -18.09
N PRO A 11 -5.03 20.42 -17.20
CA PRO A 11 -5.27 19.94 -15.85
C PRO A 11 -6.31 20.81 -15.12
N VAL A 12 -7.31 20.18 -14.52
CA VAL A 12 -8.38 20.88 -13.77
C VAL A 12 -7.98 20.96 -12.31
N ARG A 13 -8.06 22.15 -11.71
CA ARG A 13 -7.65 22.39 -10.31
C ARG A 13 -8.72 23.09 -9.52
N ILE A 14 -8.77 22.84 -8.22
CA ILE A 14 -9.50 23.67 -7.27
C ILE A 14 -8.46 24.20 -6.27
N GLY A 15 -8.23 25.52 -6.30
CA GLY A 15 -7.09 26.11 -5.60
C GLY A 15 -5.77 25.47 -6.05
N ASN A 16 -5.04 24.91 -5.10
CA ASN A 16 -3.79 24.19 -5.37
C ASN A 16 -3.98 22.69 -5.71
N ARG A 17 -5.18 22.15 -5.54
CA ARG A 17 -5.45 20.71 -5.68
C ARG A 17 -5.75 20.34 -7.12
N LEU A 18 -5.03 19.35 -7.64
CA LEU A 18 -5.28 18.77 -8.95
C LEU A 18 -6.44 17.78 -8.88
N LEU A 19 -7.27 17.74 -9.92
CA LEU A 19 -8.34 16.77 -10.09
C LEU A 19 -8.04 15.89 -11.30
N GLY A 20 -8.09 14.58 -11.12
CA GLY A 20 -7.83 13.62 -12.18
C GLY A 20 -7.58 12.21 -11.65
N ASP A 21 -7.27 11.31 -12.57
CA ASP A 21 -6.81 9.97 -12.22
C ASP A 21 -5.47 10.04 -11.48
N GLY A 22 -5.33 9.22 -10.43
CA GLY A 22 -4.15 9.21 -9.55
C GLY A 22 -4.20 10.24 -8.40
N GLU A 23 -5.10 11.22 -8.47
CA GLU A 23 -5.29 12.20 -7.40
C GLU A 23 -6.38 11.75 -6.41
N PRO A 24 -6.26 12.09 -5.11
CA PRO A 24 -7.31 11.82 -4.14
C PRO A 24 -8.61 12.55 -4.49
N CYS A 25 -9.71 11.82 -4.54
CA CYS A 25 -11.06 12.29 -4.78
C CYS A 25 -11.40 13.45 -3.83
N TYR A 26 -11.95 14.51 -4.42
CA TYR A 26 -12.31 15.73 -3.72
C TYR A 26 -13.72 15.61 -3.14
N VAL A 27 -13.85 15.67 -1.82
CA VAL A 27 -15.12 15.44 -1.11
C VAL A 27 -15.76 16.75 -0.68
N ILE A 28 -16.97 17.00 -1.18
CA ILE A 28 -17.76 18.19 -0.89
C ILE A 28 -18.87 17.82 0.09
N ALA A 29 -18.81 18.40 1.29
CA ALA A 29 -19.92 18.43 2.24
C ALA A 29 -20.88 19.56 1.86
N GLU A 30 -21.98 19.21 1.20
CA GLU A 30 -23.02 20.17 0.82
C GLU A 30 -23.88 20.50 2.03
N ILE A 31 -23.65 21.68 2.62
CA ILE A 31 -24.47 22.22 3.69
C ILE A 31 -25.77 22.78 3.10
N GLY A 32 -25.70 23.39 1.91
CA GLY A 32 -26.87 23.89 1.20
C GLY A 32 -27.69 24.84 2.08
N ASN A 33 -28.93 24.45 2.40
CA ASN A 33 -29.82 25.15 3.32
C ASN A 33 -30.07 24.38 4.64
N ASN A 34 -29.33 23.29 4.94
CA ASN A 34 -29.51 22.46 6.15
C ASN A 34 -29.12 23.19 7.46
N HIS A 35 -28.64 24.42 7.35
CA HIS A 35 -28.51 25.33 8.49
C HIS A 35 -29.85 25.96 8.91
N ASN A 36 -30.91 25.86 8.09
CA ASN A 36 -32.25 26.40 8.35
C ASN A 36 -32.26 27.87 8.81
N GLY A 37 -31.44 28.72 8.20
CA GLY A 37 -31.31 30.14 8.57
C GLY A 37 -30.58 30.42 9.88
N ASP A 38 -30.02 29.40 10.55
CA ASP A 38 -29.28 29.55 11.79
C ASP A 38 -27.76 29.54 11.55
N PHE A 39 -27.09 30.60 11.99
CA PHE A 39 -25.65 30.76 11.81
C PHE A 39 -24.83 29.76 12.63
N GLU A 40 -25.21 29.49 13.89
CA GLU A 40 -24.48 28.56 14.75
C GLU A 40 -24.58 27.13 14.23
N ARG A 41 -25.75 26.76 13.69
CA ARG A 41 -25.94 25.48 13.00
C ARG A 41 -25.07 25.37 11.75
N ALA A 42 -24.93 26.45 10.97
CA ALA A 42 -24.02 26.48 9.84
C ALA A 42 -22.57 26.22 10.27
N ILE A 43 -22.11 26.84 11.36
CA ILE A 43 -20.78 26.60 11.94
C ILE A 43 -20.64 25.16 12.41
N ALA A 44 -21.64 24.60 13.10
CA ALA A 44 -21.62 23.22 13.55
C ALA A 44 -21.54 22.20 12.39
N LEU A 45 -22.20 22.48 11.26
CA LEU A 45 -22.10 21.67 10.05
C LEU A 45 -20.72 21.77 9.38
N VAL A 46 -20.08 22.95 9.42
CA VAL A 46 -18.68 23.11 8.98
C VAL A 46 -17.75 22.29 9.86
N ASP A 47 -17.92 22.35 11.19
CA ASP A 47 -17.10 21.56 12.13
C ASP A 47 -17.29 20.05 11.90
N ALA A 48 -18.52 19.60 11.62
CA ALA A 48 -18.81 18.21 11.27
C ALA A 48 -18.12 17.79 9.96
N ALA A 49 -18.12 18.65 8.93
CA ALA A 49 -17.42 18.39 7.68
C ALA A 49 -15.89 18.25 7.88
N ILE A 50 -15.30 19.13 8.69
CA ILE A 50 -13.88 19.07 9.06
C ILE A 50 -13.57 17.76 9.80
N ALA A 51 -14.38 17.42 10.82
CA ALA A 51 -14.18 16.22 11.62
C ALA A 51 -14.30 14.92 10.81
N ALA A 52 -15.10 14.94 9.73
CA ALA A 52 -15.22 13.84 8.79
C ALA A 52 -14.06 13.75 7.78
N GLY A 53 -13.24 14.80 7.66
CA GLY A 53 -12.15 14.88 6.67
C GLY A 53 -12.62 15.31 5.28
N ALA A 54 -13.71 16.09 5.18
CA ALA A 54 -14.13 16.68 3.93
C ALA A 54 -13.15 17.76 3.45
N ASP A 55 -13.04 17.92 2.14
CA ASP A 55 -12.16 18.92 1.53
C ASP A 55 -12.82 20.30 1.46
N CYS A 56 -14.15 20.31 1.41
CA CYS A 56 -14.94 21.49 1.13
C CYS A 56 -16.26 21.50 1.91
N ALA A 57 -16.61 22.65 2.49
CA ALA A 57 -17.94 22.96 2.97
C ALA A 57 -18.64 23.86 1.96
N LYS A 58 -19.76 23.38 1.39
CA LYS A 58 -20.47 24.07 0.30
C LYS A 58 -21.81 24.64 0.74
N PHE A 59 -22.07 25.88 0.33
CA PHE A 59 -23.30 26.63 0.60
C PHE A 59 -24.02 27.04 -0.70
N GLN A 60 -25.19 27.65 -0.58
CA GLN A 60 -25.92 28.22 -1.71
C GLN A 60 -26.23 29.69 -1.45
N MET A 61 -26.18 30.52 -2.51
CA MET A 61 -26.51 31.95 -2.42
C MET A 61 -27.38 32.36 -3.60
N ARG A 62 -28.48 33.05 -3.29
CA ARG A 62 -29.41 33.54 -4.30
C ARG A 62 -29.97 34.92 -3.94
N LYS A 63 -30.42 35.64 -4.96
CA LYS A 63 -31.31 36.79 -4.80
C LYS A 63 -32.66 36.39 -5.36
N LEU A 64 -33.64 36.22 -4.47
CA LEU A 64 -34.94 35.65 -4.85
C LEU A 64 -35.63 36.43 -5.97
N ASP A 65 -35.47 37.76 -6.03
CA ASP A 65 -35.98 38.64 -7.08
C ASP A 65 -35.26 38.51 -8.43
N GLU A 66 -34.05 37.95 -8.45
CA GLU A 66 -33.32 37.63 -9.67
C GLU A 66 -33.65 36.23 -10.20
N VAL A 67 -33.92 35.28 -9.30
CA VAL A 67 -34.12 33.85 -9.64
C VAL A 67 -35.59 33.54 -9.94
N TYR A 68 -36.52 34.18 -9.24
CA TYR A 68 -37.95 33.90 -9.38
C TYR A 68 -38.71 35.08 -9.97
N ARG A 69 -39.68 34.78 -10.83
CA ARG A 69 -40.60 35.78 -11.39
C ARG A 69 -41.36 36.51 -10.28
N ALA A 70 -41.62 37.79 -10.49
CA ALA A 70 -42.29 38.64 -9.50
C ALA A 70 -43.65 38.11 -9.02
N SER A 71 -44.41 37.43 -9.89
CA SER A 71 -45.70 36.83 -9.50
C SER A 71 -45.54 35.65 -8.55
N SER A 72 -44.51 34.81 -8.72
CA SER A 72 -44.19 33.71 -7.80
C SER A 72 -43.85 34.24 -6.41
N LEU A 73 -43.07 35.32 -6.36
CA LEU A 73 -42.73 35.98 -5.11
C LEU A 73 -43.95 36.61 -4.42
N SER A 74 -44.97 37.01 -5.19
CA SER A 74 -46.20 37.57 -4.63
C SER A 74 -47.13 36.52 -4.01
N GLY A 75 -46.88 35.22 -4.22
CA GLY A 75 -47.69 34.12 -3.68
C GLY A 75 -49.13 34.09 -4.21
N LYS A 76 -49.34 34.52 -5.46
CA LYS A 76 -50.65 34.53 -6.13
C LYS A 76 -50.62 33.54 -7.29
N ASP A 77 -51.45 32.50 -7.20
CA ASP A 77 -51.74 31.53 -8.26
C ASP A 77 -50.52 30.79 -8.84
N ASP A 78 -49.52 30.44 -8.00
CA ASP A 78 -48.40 29.60 -8.45
C ASP A 78 -48.59 28.13 -8.08
N ASP A 79 -47.74 27.26 -8.63
CA ASP A 79 -47.72 25.85 -8.28
C ASP A 79 -47.35 25.67 -6.79
N LEU A 80 -48.07 24.80 -6.06
CA LEU A 80 -47.84 24.54 -4.63
C LEU A 80 -46.37 24.18 -4.33
N ALA A 81 -45.70 23.48 -5.24
CA ALA A 81 -44.29 23.12 -5.06
C ALA A 81 -43.36 24.35 -5.07
N VAL A 82 -43.68 25.35 -5.90
CA VAL A 82 -42.93 26.62 -5.97
C VAL A 82 -43.19 27.44 -4.71
N GLU A 83 -44.45 27.52 -4.26
CA GLU A 83 -44.81 28.22 -3.02
C GLU A 83 -44.09 27.61 -1.80
N TYR A 84 -44.11 26.28 -1.67
CA TYR A 84 -43.41 25.57 -0.59
C TYR A 84 -41.90 25.84 -0.60
N THR A 85 -41.27 25.78 -1.78
CA THR A 85 -39.83 26.04 -1.92
C THR A 85 -39.50 27.50 -1.55
N LEU A 86 -40.28 28.46 -2.03
CA LEU A 86 -40.07 29.88 -1.73
C LEU A 86 -40.25 30.20 -0.24
N ASP A 87 -41.21 29.57 0.44
CA ASP A 87 -41.38 29.71 1.88
C ASP A 87 -40.11 29.28 2.64
N LEU A 88 -39.61 28.08 2.35
CA LEU A 88 -38.40 27.55 2.98
C LEU A 88 -37.18 28.44 2.71
N LEU A 89 -36.99 28.88 1.45
CA LEU A 89 -35.87 29.74 1.09
C LEU A 89 -35.91 31.08 1.85
N ARG A 90 -37.09 31.69 2.01
CA ARG A 90 -37.23 32.93 2.79
C ARG A 90 -36.86 32.76 4.26
N ARG A 91 -37.15 31.59 4.84
CA ARG A 91 -36.85 31.29 6.24
C ARG A 91 -35.40 30.89 6.44
N PHE A 92 -34.84 30.15 5.50
CA PHE A 92 -33.57 29.46 5.69
C PHE A 92 -32.36 30.18 5.09
N GLU A 93 -32.56 31.16 4.22
CA GLU A 93 -31.46 31.89 3.61
C GLU A 93 -30.71 32.78 4.62
N LEU A 94 -29.39 32.58 4.71
CA LEU A 94 -28.52 33.40 5.57
C LEU A 94 -28.21 34.74 4.89
N PRO A 95 -28.23 35.86 5.64
CA PRO A 95 -27.73 37.15 5.17
C PRO A 95 -26.29 37.07 4.65
N THR A 96 -25.98 37.86 3.63
CA THR A 96 -24.63 37.94 3.03
C THR A 96 -23.52 38.19 4.06
N ALA A 97 -23.78 38.99 5.10
CA ALA A 97 -22.81 39.25 6.16
C ALA A 97 -22.48 37.99 7.00
N GLN A 98 -23.45 37.10 7.20
CA GLN A 98 -23.25 35.82 7.89
C GLN A 98 -22.52 34.83 6.99
N GLN A 99 -22.90 34.72 5.71
CA GLN A 99 -22.17 33.92 4.72
C GLN A 99 -20.69 34.32 4.62
N LYS A 100 -20.39 35.64 4.69
CA LYS A 100 -19.01 36.13 4.72
C LYS A 100 -18.25 35.63 5.96
N LYS A 101 -18.86 35.71 7.14
CA LYS A 101 -18.27 35.20 8.39
C LYS A 101 -18.04 33.69 8.35
N ILE A 102 -18.92 32.93 7.70
CA ILE A 102 -18.75 31.48 7.49
C ILE A 102 -17.54 31.24 6.58
N ALA A 103 -17.42 31.96 5.47
CA ALA A 103 -16.26 31.84 4.58
C ALA A 103 -14.93 32.16 5.31
N GLU A 104 -14.92 33.21 6.13
CA GLU A 104 -13.78 33.57 6.99
C GLU A 104 -13.47 32.45 8.02
N TYR A 105 -14.50 31.84 8.59
CA TYR A 105 -14.35 30.71 9.53
C TYR A 105 -13.76 29.47 8.84
N CYS A 106 -14.26 29.10 7.66
CA CYS A 106 -13.71 28.00 6.86
C CYS A 106 -12.22 28.22 6.56
N ALA A 107 -11.86 29.44 6.12
CA ALA A 107 -10.47 29.80 5.86
C ALA A 107 -9.59 29.69 7.13
N ALA A 108 -10.08 30.13 8.28
CA ALA A 108 -9.36 30.02 9.56
C ALA A 108 -9.19 28.55 10.02
N LYS A 109 -10.08 27.66 9.61
CA LYS A 109 -10.03 26.22 9.94
C LYS A 109 -9.31 25.37 8.88
N GLY A 110 -8.95 25.95 7.74
CA GLY A 110 -8.26 25.24 6.67
C GLY A 110 -9.15 24.32 5.82
N ILE A 111 -10.48 24.53 5.84
CA ILE A 111 -11.41 23.86 4.92
C ILE A 111 -11.85 24.83 3.83
N GLN A 112 -11.99 24.36 2.60
CA GLN A 112 -12.39 25.24 1.51
C GLN A 112 -13.87 25.62 1.63
N TYR A 113 -14.16 26.93 1.49
CA TYR A 113 -15.52 27.42 1.32
C TYR A 113 -15.88 27.47 -0.17
N LEU A 114 -16.99 26.83 -0.53
CA LEU A 114 -17.55 26.92 -1.88
C LEU A 114 -19.00 27.35 -1.78
N CYS A 115 -19.49 28.03 -2.82
CA CYS A 115 -20.89 28.41 -2.88
C CYS A 115 -21.45 28.24 -4.29
N THR A 116 -22.69 27.76 -4.39
CA THR A 116 -23.47 27.76 -5.64
C THR A 116 -24.18 29.11 -5.78
N PRO A 117 -23.76 30.01 -6.69
CA PRO A 117 -24.54 31.19 -7.05
C PRO A 117 -25.67 30.82 -8.00
N TRP A 118 -26.88 31.26 -7.70
CA TRP A 118 -28.06 31.06 -8.56
C TRP A 118 -28.33 32.25 -9.50
N ASP A 119 -27.59 33.34 -9.36
CA ASP A 119 -27.79 34.58 -10.12
C ASP A 119 -26.50 35.41 -10.20
N ALA A 120 -26.49 36.38 -11.12
CA ALA A 120 -25.33 37.22 -11.39
C ALA A 120 -24.94 38.14 -10.21
N LYS A 121 -25.89 38.58 -9.37
CA LYS A 121 -25.57 39.39 -8.18
C LYS A 121 -24.86 38.53 -7.14
N SER A 122 -25.28 37.29 -6.97
CA SER A 122 -24.62 36.32 -6.08
C SER A 122 -23.19 36.00 -6.54
N VAL A 123 -22.94 35.88 -7.85
CA VAL A 123 -21.56 35.79 -8.39
C VAL A 123 -20.71 36.99 -7.95
N ALA A 124 -21.23 38.22 -8.12
CA ALA A 124 -20.49 39.43 -7.76
C ALA A 124 -20.17 39.51 -6.25
N VAL A 125 -21.06 39.02 -5.40
CA VAL A 125 -20.82 38.92 -3.94
C VAL A 125 -19.70 37.92 -3.64
N LEU A 126 -19.74 36.74 -4.27
CA LEU A 126 -18.78 35.66 -4.01
C LEU A 126 -17.37 35.97 -4.53
N GLU A 127 -17.23 36.80 -5.57
CA GLU A 127 -15.92 37.36 -5.96
C GLU A 127 -15.27 38.12 -4.80
N GLY A 128 -16.07 38.84 -4.00
CA GLY A 128 -15.59 39.51 -2.79
C GLY A 128 -15.22 38.58 -1.62
N PHE A 129 -15.57 37.29 -1.70
CA PHE A 129 -15.22 36.27 -0.70
C PHE A 129 -13.95 35.51 -1.06
N GLY A 130 -13.44 35.66 -2.30
CA GLY A 130 -12.23 34.97 -2.75
C GLY A 130 -12.42 33.47 -2.98
N VAL A 131 -13.62 33.02 -3.37
CA VAL A 131 -13.87 31.60 -3.69
C VAL A 131 -12.96 31.13 -4.83
N GLU A 132 -12.43 29.91 -4.73
CA GLU A 132 -11.47 29.36 -5.72
C GLU A 132 -12.15 28.60 -6.87
N ALA A 133 -13.41 28.20 -6.68
CA ALA A 133 -14.22 27.49 -7.67
C ALA A 133 -15.71 27.81 -7.46
N TYR A 134 -16.51 27.55 -8.49
CA TYR A 134 -17.96 27.69 -8.45
C TYR A 134 -18.67 26.37 -8.72
N LYS A 135 -19.73 26.11 -7.97
CA LYS A 135 -20.67 25.04 -8.27
C LYS A 135 -21.75 25.61 -9.18
N VAL A 136 -22.03 24.91 -10.28
CA VAL A 136 -23.20 25.15 -11.12
C VAL A 136 -24.27 24.12 -10.74
N ALA A 137 -25.43 24.59 -10.32
CA ALA A 137 -26.56 23.71 -10.01
C ALA A 137 -27.04 23.00 -11.27
N SER A 138 -27.62 21.80 -11.11
CA SER A 138 -28.28 21.07 -12.20
C SER A 138 -29.33 21.93 -12.94
N ALA A 139 -30.02 22.81 -12.21
CA ALA A 139 -31.01 23.74 -12.78
C ALA A 139 -30.41 24.81 -13.71
N ASP A 140 -29.12 25.10 -13.57
CA ASP A 140 -28.42 26.16 -14.31
C ASP A 140 -27.50 25.63 -15.41
N LEU A 141 -27.48 24.32 -15.67
CA LEU A 141 -26.67 23.73 -16.75
C LEU A 141 -26.98 24.39 -18.11
N THR A 142 -28.26 24.62 -18.38
CA THR A 142 -28.73 25.23 -19.64
C THR A 142 -28.75 26.77 -19.59
N ASN A 143 -28.43 27.37 -18.44
CA ASN A 143 -28.37 28.81 -18.24
C ASN A 143 -27.05 29.39 -18.77
N LEU A 144 -26.87 29.35 -20.09
CA LEU A 144 -25.65 29.83 -20.77
C LEU A 144 -25.28 31.29 -20.41
N PRO A 145 -26.22 32.22 -20.19
CA PRO A 145 -25.88 33.56 -19.69
C PRO A 145 -25.17 33.56 -18.33
N LEU A 146 -25.62 32.74 -17.37
CA LEU A 146 -24.95 32.60 -16.07
C LEU A 146 -23.60 31.90 -16.23
N LEU A 147 -23.53 30.82 -17.03
CA LEU A 147 -22.26 30.16 -17.34
C LEU A 147 -21.24 31.14 -17.94
N ALA A 148 -21.65 32.02 -18.85
CA ALA A 148 -20.78 33.04 -19.42
C ALA A 148 -20.15 33.95 -18.34
N ARG A 149 -20.93 34.32 -17.31
CA ARG A 149 -20.46 35.14 -16.20
C ARG A 149 -19.48 34.37 -15.32
N LEU A 150 -19.79 33.12 -15.01
CA LEU A 150 -18.91 32.26 -14.22
C LEU A 150 -17.59 31.99 -14.93
N VAL A 151 -17.62 31.68 -16.23
CA VAL A 151 -16.41 31.50 -17.05
C VAL A 151 -15.55 32.76 -17.09
N ALA A 152 -16.16 33.95 -17.14
CA ALA A 152 -15.42 35.21 -17.14
C ALA A 152 -14.63 35.48 -15.85
N THR A 153 -14.91 34.76 -14.75
CA THR A 153 -14.11 34.85 -13.51
C THR A 153 -12.77 34.11 -13.61
N GLY A 154 -12.61 33.21 -14.59
CA GLY A 154 -11.43 32.38 -14.76
C GLY A 154 -11.30 31.23 -13.75
N LYS A 155 -12.29 31.05 -12.86
CA LYS A 155 -12.30 30.00 -11.84
C LYS A 155 -12.88 28.70 -12.37
N THR A 156 -12.51 27.60 -11.73
CA THR A 156 -12.98 26.27 -12.10
C THR A 156 -14.46 26.08 -11.77
N LEU A 157 -15.19 25.41 -12.66
CA LEU A 157 -16.62 25.17 -12.55
C LEU A 157 -16.91 23.69 -12.24
N ILE A 158 -17.68 23.44 -11.20
CA ILE A 158 -18.16 22.10 -10.83
C ILE A 158 -19.62 21.99 -11.27
N VAL A 159 -19.87 21.35 -12.40
CA VAL A 159 -21.13 21.46 -13.14
C VAL A 159 -21.95 20.18 -12.98
N SER A 160 -23.08 20.24 -12.24
CA SER A 160 -23.97 19.07 -12.15
C SER A 160 -24.85 18.95 -13.38
N THR A 161 -25.13 17.71 -13.78
CA THR A 161 -25.87 17.41 -15.02
C THR A 161 -27.25 16.80 -14.78
N GLY A 162 -27.78 16.89 -13.56
CA GLY A 162 -29.11 16.35 -13.26
C GLY A 162 -30.22 17.13 -13.97
N MET A 163 -31.37 16.51 -14.22
CA MET A 163 -32.50 17.11 -14.95
C MET A 163 -32.22 17.47 -16.42
N SER A 164 -31.06 17.09 -16.97
CA SER A 164 -30.67 17.43 -18.34
C SER A 164 -30.54 16.19 -19.21
N THR A 165 -30.91 16.34 -20.47
CA THR A 165 -30.67 15.35 -21.52
C THR A 165 -29.20 15.34 -21.94
N THR A 166 -28.75 14.24 -22.56
CA THR A 166 -27.37 14.14 -23.07
C THR A 166 -27.02 15.25 -24.07
N ASP A 167 -27.99 15.70 -24.89
CA ASP A 167 -27.76 16.75 -25.88
C ASP A 167 -27.59 18.13 -25.22
N GLU A 168 -28.33 18.42 -24.16
CA GLU A 168 -28.15 19.64 -23.34
C GLU A 168 -26.79 19.63 -22.64
N ILE A 169 -26.36 18.48 -22.11
CA ILE A 169 -25.03 18.33 -21.49
C ILE A 169 -23.94 18.58 -22.52
N LYS A 170 -24.04 18.00 -23.73
CA LYS A 170 -23.10 18.24 -24.83
C LYS A 170 -23.07 19.71 -25.25
N ALA A 171 -24.22 20.37 -25.33
CA ALA A 171 -24.31 21.78 -25.68
C ALA A 171 -23.63 22.68 -24.63
N ALA A 172 -23.87 22.42 -23.34
CA ALA A 172 -23.24 23.15 -22.24
C ALA A 172 -21.72 22.89 -22.20
N ALA A 173 -21.28 21.63 -22.32
CA ALA A 173 -19.86 21.28 -22.38
C ALA A 173 -19.17 21.98 -23.56
N LYS A 174 -19.76 21.92 -24.76
CA LYS A 174 -19.24 22.64 -25.93
C LYS A 174 -19.12 24.14 -25.68
N PHE A 175 -20.12 24.74 -25.03
CA PHE A 175 -20.11 26.18 -24.71
C PHE A 175 -18.95 26.56 -23.77
N LEU A 176 -18.64 25.70 -22.80
CA LEU A 176 -17.53 25.82 -21.86
C LEU A 176 -16.17 25.62 -22.55
N ASP A 177 -16.06 24.57 -23.37
CA ASP A 177 -14.86 24.25 -24.17
C ASP A 177 -14.50 25.37 -25.14
N ASP A 178 -15.48 25.91 -25.87
CA ASP A 178 -15.27 27.02 -26.82
C ASP A 178 -14.72 28.29 -26.13
N ARG A 179 -14.82 28.36 -24.79
CA ARG A 179 -14.31 29.46 -23.96
C ARG A 179 -13.09 29.09 -23.13
N ASN A 180 -12.55 27.89 -23.32
CA ASN A 180 -11.42 27.35 -22.54
C ASN A 180 -11.69 27.39 -21.02
N ALA A 181 -12.93 27.14 -20.61
CA ALA A 181 -13.26 27.06 -19.20
C ALA A 181 -12.60 25.83 -18.55
N SER A 182 -12.14 25.97 -17.30
CA SER A 182 -11.76 24.82 -16.47
C SER A 182 -13.01 24.29 -15.78
N TYR A 183 -13.38 23.03 -15.98
CA TYR A 183 -14.61 22.49 -15.38
C TYR A 183 -14.55 20.97 -15.12
N VAL A 184 -15.49 20.50 -14.30
CA VAL A 184 -15.77 19.09 -14.01
C VAL A 184 -17.25 18.85 -14.23
N LEU A 185 -17.64 17.72 -14.83
CA LEU A 185 -19.04 17.30 -14.90
C LEU A 185 -19.37 16.36 -13.73
N LEU A 186 -20.45 16.64 -13.00
CA LEU A 186 -20.96 15.73 -11.98
C LEU A 186 -22.20 15.02 -12.49
N HIS A 187 -22.12 13.69 -12.54
CA HIS A 187 -23.31 12.85 -12.67
C HIS A 187 -24.22 13.08 -11.46
N CYS A 188 -25.51 13.31 -11.70
CA CYS A 188 -26.46 13.71 -10.67
C CYS A 188 -27.86 13.25 -11.03
N GLN A 189 -28.57 12.64 -10.08
CA GLN A 189 -30.00 12.40 -10.17
C GLN A 189 -30.70 13.32 -9.16
N SER A 190 -31.43 14.32 -9.67
CA SER A 190 -31.98 15.42 -8.85
C SER A 190 -33.33 15.09 -8.20
N THR A 191 -33.43 13.95 -7.50
CA THR A 191 -34.56 13.68 -6.59
C THR A 191 -34.03 13.45 -5.18
N TYR A 192 -34.79 13.89 -4.18
CA TYR A 192 -34.31 14.01 -2.80
C TYR A 192 -35.28 13.26 -1.87
N PRO A 193 -34.95 12.04 -1.43
CA PRO A 193 -33.81 11.21 -1.83
C PRO A 193 -34.00 10.47 -3.16
N ALA A 194 -32.88 10.23 -3.86
CA ALA A 194 -32.85 9.53 -5.14
C ALA A 194 -33.11 8.02 -4.98
N ALA A 195 -34.05 7.49 -5.75
CA ALA A 195 -34.31 6.06 -5.80
C ALA A 195 -33.18 5.33 -6.54
N LEU A 196 -32.63 4.26 -5.93
CA LEU A 196 -31.43 3.58 -6.42
C LEU A 196 -31.52 3.15 -7.90
N HIS A 197 -32.67 2.65 -8.34
CA HIS A 197 -32.87 2.18 -9.73
C HIS A 197 -32.80 3.30 -10.78
N ASN A 198 -32.99 4.57 -10.39
CA ASN A 198 -32.95 5.74 -11.27
C ASN A 198 -31.57 6.41 -11.31
N ILE A 199 -30.63 6.01 -10.45
CA ILE A 199 -29.32 6.68 -10.36
C ILE A 199 -28.48 6.41 -11.60
N HIS A 200 -28.49 5.19 -12.11
CA HIS A 200 -27.72 4.80 -13.30
C HIS A 200 -26.24 5.25 -13.25
N LEU A 201 -25.45 4.85 -12.23
CA LEU A 201 -24.05 5.30 -12.06
C LEU A 201 -23.18 5.17 -13.32
N ARG A 202 -23.43 4.16 -14.15
CA ARG A 202 -22.70 3.95 -15.42
C ARG A 202 -22.83 5.11 -16.41
N PHE A 203 -23.78 6.03 -16.21
CA PHE A 203 -23.84 7.26 -17.00
C PHE A 203 -22.59 8.15 -16.83
N MET A 204 -21.81 7.98 -15.75
CA MET A 204 -20.48 8.58 -15.63
C MET A 204 -19.53 8.15 -16.76
N GLU A 205 -19.66 6.92 -17.28
CA GLU A 205 -18.92 6.45 -18.46
C GLU A 205 -19.29 7.30 -19.69
N THR A 206 -20.58 7.57 -19.88
CA THR A 206 -21.08 8.44 -20.96
C THR A 206 -20.62 9.90 -20.78
N LEU A 207 -20.60 10.42 -19.56
CA LEU A 207 -20.08 11.77 -19.30
C LEU A 207 -18.58 11.87 -19.65
N ARG A 208 -17.80 10.81 -19.42
CA ARG A 208 -16.37 10.79 -19.78
C ARG A 208 -16.11 10.86 -21.28
N GLU A 209 -17.06 10.42 -22.10
CA GLU A 209 -17.00 10.61 -23.57
C GLU A 209 -17.18 12.09 -23.96
N ILE A 210 -17.82 12.90 -23.10
CA ILE A 210 -18.05 14.34 -23.32
C ILE A 210 -16.90 15.15 -22.72
N HIS A 211 -16.49 14.84 -21.49
CA HIS A 211 -15.42 15.55 -20.78
C HIS A 211 -14.68 14.59 -19.84
N PRO A 212 -13.33 14.53 -19.84
CA PRO A 212 -12.59 13.48 -19.14
C PRO A 212 -12.67 13.57 -17.60
N VAL A 213 -12.87 14.77 -17.03
CA VAL A 213 -12.92 14.97 -15.57
C VAL A 213 -14.36 14.88 -15.07
N VAL A 214 -14.72 13.73 -14.51
CA VAL A 214 -16.10 13.43 -14.07
C VAL A 214 -16.13 13.10 -12.59
N GLY A 215 -17.12 13.64 -11.88
CA GLY A 215 -17.45 13.28 -10.50
C GLY A 215 -18.90 12.86 -10.34
N TYR A 216 -19.35 12.79 -9.09
CA TYR A 216 -20.69 12.37 -8.71
C TYR A 216 -21.27 13.29 -7.63
N SER A 217 -22.52 13.70 -7.82
CA SER A 217 -23.32 14.46 -6.86
C SER A 217 -24.51 13.60 -6.46
N GLY A 218 -24.49 13.11 -5.22
CA GLY A 218 -25.42 12.09 -4.73
C GLY A 218 -26.54 12.67 -3.85
N HIS A 219 -27.74 12.13 -4.04
CA HIS A 219 -28.93 12.39 -3.21
C HIS A 219 -29.59 11.10 -2.73
N GLU A 220 -28.92 9.97 -2.89
CA GLU A 220 -29.40 8.65 -2.51
C GLU A 220 -29.31 8.40 -1.01
N ARG A 221 -29.97 7.34 -0.51
CA ARG A 221 -29.83 6.94 0.89
C ARG A 221 -28.54 6.14 1.11
N GLY A 222 -27.89 6.37 2.25
CA GLY A 222 -26.64 5.71 2.61
C GLY A 222 -25.47 6.14 1.73
N ILE A 223 -24.35 5.43 1.88
CA ILE A 223 -23.05 5.82 1.31
C ILE A 223 -22.59 4.94 0.14
N ALA A 224 -23.18 3.75 -0.02
CA ALA A 224 -22.66 2.71 -0.91
C ALA A 224 -22.52 3.15 -2.37
N VAL A 225 -23.47 3.94 -2.88
CA VAL A 225 -23.44 4.45 -4.26
C VAL A 225 -22.34 5.48 -4.45
N SER A 226 -22.19 6.41 -3.51
CA SER A 226 -21.13 7.42 -3.54
C SER A 226 -19.74 6.78 -3.47
N THR A 227 -19.56 5.76 -2.62
CA THR A 227 -18.33 4.96 -2.58
C THR A 227 -18.09 4.20 -3.89
N ALA A 228 -19.12 3.58 -4.48
CA ALA A 228 -19.01 2.89 -5.76
C ALA A 228 -18.68 3.84 -6.92
N ALA A 229 -19.10 5.10 -6.88
CA ALA A 229 -18.75 6.10 -7.87
C ALA A 229 -17.23 6.34 -7.92
N VAL A 230 -16.54 6.31 -6.77
CA VAL A 230 -15.06 6.41 -6.72
C VAL A 230 -14.38 5.21 -7.36
N ALA A 231 -14.90 4.00 -7.14
CA ALA A 231 -14.41 2.80 -7.83
C ALA A 231 -14.57 2.90 -9.35
N LEU A 232 -15.61 3.60 -9.82
CA LEU A 232 -15.82 3.88 -11.24
C LEU A 232 -14.97 5.04 -11.77
N GLY A 233 -14.21 5.77 -10.95
CA GLY A 233 -13.36 6.88 -11.40
C GLY A 233 -13.90 8.27 -11.13
N ALA A 234 -14.84 8.46 -10.19
CA ALA A 234 -15.28 9.80 -9.79
C ALA A 234 -14.14 10.58 -9.11
N VAL A 235 -13.80 11.77 -9.65
CA VAL A 235 -12.78 12.65 -9.08
C VAL A 235 -13.31 13.62 -8.02
N ILE A 236 -14.63 13.79 -7.96
CA ILE A 236 -15.34 14.58 -6.96
C ILE A 236 -16.52 13.74 -6.45
N ILE A 237 -16.74 13.73 -5.14
CA ILE A 237 -17.99 13.27 -4.51
C ILE A 237 -18.64 14.45 -3.78
N GLU A 238 -19.88 14.78 -4.13
CA GLU A 238 -20.70 15.76 -3.44
C GLU A 238 -21.89 15.08 -2.76
N ARG A 239 -22.04 15.31 -1.45
CA ARG A 239 -23.12 14.77 -0.63
C ARG A 239 -23.61 15.82 0.37
N HIS A 240 -24.93 15.88 0.56
CA HIS A 240 -25.48 16.75 1.59
C HIS A 240 -25.14 16.25 3.00
N ILE A 241 -24.83 17.16 3.91
CA ILE A 241 -24.59 16.89 5.33
C ILE A 241 -25.65 17.57 6.20
N THR A 242 -26.12 16.89 7.24
CA THR A 242 -27.07 17.41 8.23
C THR A 242 -26.64 17.04 9.65
N LEU A 243 -27.18 17.71 10.66
CA LEU A 243 -27.06 17.29 12.06
C LEU A 243 -28.19 16.32 12.46
N ASP A 244 -29.31 16.38 11.76
CA ASP A 244 -30.50 15.56 11.98
C ASP A 244 -31.31 15.47 10.67
N ARG A 245 -31.67 14.26 10.27
CA ARG A 245 -32.41 13.99 9.02
C ARG A 245 -33.92 14.26 9.12
N GLU A 246 -34.46 14.38 10.33
CA GLU A 246 -35.88 14.66 10.59
C GLU A 246 -36.20 16.16 10.62
N MET A 247 -35.17 17.02 10.56
CA MET A 247 -35.34 18.46 10.50
C MET A 247 -36.14 18.91 9.26
N GLU A 248 -36.86 20.02 9.42
CA GLU A 248 -37.67 20.60 8.35
C GLU A 248 -36.80 21.09 7.19
N GLY A 249 -37.03 20.56 6.00
CA GLY A 249 -36.41 21.07 4.79
C GLY A 249 -36.35 20.01 3.70
N PRO A 250 -36.07 20.42 2.45
CA PRO A 250 -36.15 19.52 1.30
C PRO A 250 -34.98 18.54 1.24
N ASP A 251 -33.85 18.90 1.85
CA ASP A 251 -32.58 18.19 1.67
C ASP A 251 -32.23 17.26 2.85
N HIS A 252 -32.74 17.51 4.07
CA HIS A 252 -32.38 16.76 5.28
C HIS A 252 -32.60 15.25 5.11
N ALA A 253 -33.72 14.84 4.52
CA ALA A 253 -34.04 13.42 4.32
C ALA A 253 -33.06 12.69 3.38
N ALA A 254 -32.39 13.41 2.48
CA ALA A 254 -31.37 12.88 1.56
C ALA A 254 -29.93 13.07 2.08
N SER A 255 -29.76 13.83 3.16
CA SER A 255 -28.47 14.17 3.74
C SER A 255 -27.88 13.02 4.56
N LEU A 256 -26.58 13.10 4.83
CA LEU A 256 -25.85 12.22 5.74
C LEU A 256 -25.62 12.94 7.07
N GLU A 257 -25.78 12.23 8.17
CA GLU A 257 -25.36 12.70 9.50
C GLU A 257 -23.83 12.61 9.66
N PRO A 258 -23.23 13.27 10.69
CA PRO A 258 -21.77 13.39 10.77
C PRO A 258 -21.01 12.06 10.73
N GLU A 259 -21.50 11.03 11.43
CA GLU A 259 -20.88 9.70 11.44
C GLU A 259 -21.04 8.97 10.09
N GLU A 260 -22.18 9.13 9.42
CA GLU A 260 -22.41 8.59 8.07
C GLU A 260 -21.48 9.28 7.05
N PHE A 261 -21.29 10.59 7.17
CA PHE A 261 -20.40 11.36 6.29
C PHE A 261 -18.94 10.99 6.53
N LYS A 262 -18.53 10.80 7.79
CA LYS A 262 -17.19 10.30 8.14
C LYS A 262 -16.95 8.89 7.59
N ALA A 263 -17.93 8.00 7.70
CA ALA A 263 -17.88 6.67 7.12
C ALA A 263 -17.75 6.72 5.58
N LEU A 264 -18.43 7.67 4.91
CA LEU A 264 -18.26 7.91 3.49
C LEU A 264 -16.82 8.31 3.15
N VAL A 265 -16.25 9.30 3.86
CA VAL A 265 -14.88 9.76 3.59
C VAL A 265 -13.87 8.63 3.81
N SER A 266 -13.99 7.86 4.90
CA SER A 266 -13.13 6.68 5.15
C SER A 266 -13.22 5.67 4.01
N GLY A 267 -14.45 5.29 3.63
CA GLY A 267 -14.69 4.34 2.55
C GLY A 267 -14.17 4.82 1.18
N ILE A 268 -14.20 6.13 0.92
CA ILE A 268 -13.58 6.72 -0.27
C ILE A 268 -12.06 6.48 -0.27
N ARG A 269 -11.38 6.74 0.85
CA ARG A 269 -9.91 6.54 0.97
C ARG A 269 -9.51 5.08 0.87
N GLU A 270 -10.29 4.17 1.45
CA GLU A 270 -10.09 2.72 1.30
C GLU A 270 -10.23 2.27 -0.17
N VAL A 271 -11.27 2.74 -0.86
CA VAL A 271 -11.47 2.42 -2.28
C VAL A 271 -10.35 3.00 -3.14
N GLU A 272 -9.86 4.19 -2.87
CA GLU A 272 -8.72 4.76 -3.60
C GLU A 272 -7.46 3.91 -3.47
N ALA A 273 -7.13 3.49 -2.24
CA ALA A 273 -6.01 2.61 -1.98
C ALA A 273 -6.16 1.25 -2.69
N ALA A 274 -7.38 0.72 -2.77
CA ALA A 274 -7.67 -0.57 -3.38
C ALA A 274 -7.87 -0.54 -4.92
N ARG A 275 -8.27 0.60 -5.50
CA ARG A 275 -8.62 0.73 -6.92
C ARG A 275 -7.41 0.46 -7.81
N GLY A 276 -6.23 0.91 -7.37
CA GLY A 276 -4.96 0.72 -8.07
C GLY A 276 -4.95 1.31 -9.48
N GLU A 277 -3.95 0.88 -10.26
CA GLU A 277 -3.83 1.24 -11.67
C GLU A 277 -4.40 0.15 -12.58
N LYS A 278 -4.70 0.52 -13.83
CA LYS A 278 -5.06 -0.46 -14.85
C LYS A 278 -3.81 -1.25 -15.28
N LEU A 279 -3.62 -2.41 -14.67
CA LEU A 279 -2.50 -3.30 -14.99
C LEU A 279 -2.66 -3.96 -16.36
N ALA A 280 -1.57 -4.01 -17.14
CA ALA A 280 -1.51 -4.75 -18.40
C ALA A 280 -1.40 -6.27 -18.18
N GLU A 281 -0.72 -6.67 -17.10
CA GLU A 281 -0.51 -8.06 -16.70
C GLU A 281 -0.76 -8.21 -15.19
N ARG A 282 -1.20 -9.41 -14.77
CA ARG A 282 -1.36 -9.72 -13.34
C ARG A 282 -0.02 -10.17 -12.76
N ALA A 283 0.55 -9.33 -11.90
CA ALA A 283 1.62 -9.73 -11.00
C ALA A 283 1.04 -10.51 -9.80
N LEU A 284 1.88 -11.32 -9.17
CA LEU A 284 1.54 -11.99 -7.91
C LEU A 284 2.30 -11.29 -6.81
N SER A 285 1.61 -11.00 -5.72
CA SER A 285 2.27 -10.56 -4.49
C SER A 285 3.14 -11.67 -3.91
N GLN A 286 4.12 -11.29 -3.09
CA GLN A 286 4.95 -12.23 -2.34
C GLN A 286 4.09 -13.18 -1.47
N GLY A 287 3.04 -12.67 -0.82
CA GLY A 287 2.09 -13.49 -0.08
C GLY A 287 1.34 -14.52 -0.93
N GLU A 288 0.94 -14.14 -2.15
CA GLU A 288 0.37 -15.10 -3.11
C GLU A 288 1.39 -16.16 -3.54
N LEU A 289 2.68 -15.82 -3.66
CA LEU A 289 3.74 -16.78 -3.97
C LEU A 289 3.98 -17.78 -2.82
N ILE A 290 3.93 -17.35 -1.55
CA ILE A 290 3.94 -18.26 -0.38
C ILE A 290 2.78 -19.25 -0.46
N ASN A 291 1.58 -18.72 -0.67
CA ASN A 291 0.38 -19.56 -0.70
C ASN A 291 0.40 -20.50 -1.90
N ARG A 292 0.90 -20.05 -3.05
CA ARG A 292 1.12 -20.91 -4.21
C ARG A 292 2.10 -22.02 -3.89
N GLU A 293 3.21 -21.72 -3.22
CA GLU A 293 4.16 -22.75 -2.80
C GLU A 293 3.48 -23.79 -1.92
N ASN A 294 2.75 -23.38 -0.88
CA ASN A 294 2.17 -24.32 0.07
C ASN A 294 0.98 -25.11 -0.51
N LEU A 295 0.17 -24.49 -1.36
CA LEU A 295 -1.14 -25.02 -1.77
C LEU A 295 -1.18 -25.52 -3.22
N ALA A 296 -0.32 -25.00 -4.10
CA ALA A 296 -0.32 -25.44 -5.51
C ALA A 296 0.26 -26.84 -5.66
N LYS A 297 0.30 -27.29 -6.91
CA LYS A 297 0.77 -28.62 -7.28
C LYS A 297 2.06 -28.51 -8.08
N SER A 298 2.86 -29.57 -7.98
CA SER A 298 4.07 -29.79 -8.76
C SER A 298 4.04 -31.17 -9.40
N LEU A 299 4.81 -31.29 -10.47
CA LEU A 299 5.17 -32.58 -11.05
C LEU A 299 6.21 -33.25 -10.16
N VAL A 300 5.93 -34.49 -9.76
CA VAL A 300 6.85 -35.34 -9.00
C VAL A 300 7.00 -36.69 -9.69
N ALA A 301 8.08 -37.40 -9.41
CA ALA A 301 8.28 -38.75 -9.92
C ALA A 301 7.25 -39.71 -9.28
N ALA A 302 6.49 -40.44 -10.10
CA ALA A 302 5.49 -41.39 -9.60
C ALA A 302 6.11 -42.67 -8.99
N ARG A 303 7.40 -42.90 -9.24
CA ARG A 303 8.22 -44.04 -8.82
C ARG A 303 9.70 -43.66 -8.91
N ASP A 304 10.60 -44.54 -8.48
CA ASP A 304 12.04 -44.35 -8.68
C ASP A 304 12.40 -44.35 -10.18
N LEU A 305 13.20 -43.36 -10.61
CA LEU A 305 13.64 -43.13 -11.98
C LEU A 305 15.17 -43.02 -12.05
N PRO A 306 15.88 -43.96 -12.70
CA PRO A 306 17.32 -43.84 -12.89
C PRO A 306 17.69 -42.75 -13.90
N ALA A 307 18.88 -42.17 -13.76
CA ALA A 307 19.44 -41.28 -14.77
C ALA A 307 19.42 -41.95 -16.16
N GLY A 308 19.03 -41.19 -17.17
CA GLY A 308 18.90 -41.65 -18.55
C GLY A 308 17.52 -42.19 -18.93
N THR A 309 16.57 -42.29 -18.00
CA THR A 309 15.17 -42.67 -18.30
C THR A 309 14.51 -41.66 -19.24
N LEU A 310 13.79 -42.17 -20.25
CA LEU A 310 12.90 -41.36 -21.08
C LEU A 310 11.57 -41.18 -20.35
N ILE A 311 11.23 -39.96 -19.98
CA ILE A 311 10.09 -39.66 -19.11
C ILE A 311 8.76 -39.91 -19.87
N SER A 312 7.89 -40.73 -19.30
CA SER A 312 6.52 -40.98 -19.81
C SER A 312 5.45 -40.47 -18.84
N GLU A 313 4.19 -40.49 -19.26
CA GLU A 313 3.08 -40.03 -18.40
C GLU A 313 2.95 -40.85 -17.10
N THR A 314 3.23 -42.16 -17.16
CA THR A 314 3.15 -43.03 -15.97
C THR A 314 4.29 -42.81 -14.98
N ASP A 315 5.33 -42.04 -15.38
CA ASP A 315 6.46 -41.70 -14.52
C ASP A 315 6.22 -40.41 -13.74
N ILE A 316 5.13 -39.70 -13.99
CA ILE A 316 4.82 -38.39 -13.39
C ILE A 316 3.54 -38.48 -12.56
N ALA A 317 3.57 -37.94 -11.35
CA ALA A 317 2.40 -37.66 -10.54
C ALA A 317 2.28 -36.14 -10.26
N VAL A 318 1.06 -35.70 -9.93
CA VAL A 318 0.77 -34.29 -9.61
C VAL A 318 0.41 -34.20 -8.13
N LYS A 319 1.27 -33.60 -7.32
CA LYS A 319 1.11 -33.53 -5.85
C LYS A 319 1.43 -32.13 -5.33
N SER A 320 0.93 -31.81 -4.13
CA SER A 320 1.37 -30.62 -3.37
C SER A 320 2.60 -30.96 -2.51
N PRO A 321 3.37 -29.96 -2.05
CA PRO A 321 3.28 -28.52 -2.34
C PRO A 321 3.76 -28.14 -3.76
N GLY A 322 3.49 -26.90 -4.17
CA GLY A 322 3.88 -26.28 -5.43
C GLY A 322 5.36 -25.87 -5.47
N GLN A 323 6.26 -26.77 -5.08
CA GLN A 323 7.69 -26.49 -4.95
C GLN A 323 8.52 -26.84 -6.18
N GLY A 324 8.09 -27.85 -6.94
CA GLY A 324 8.65 -28.24 -8.22
C GLY A 324 7.92 -27.62 -9.41
N LEU A 325 8.22 -28.14 -10.59
CA LEU A 325 7.73 -27.73 -11.89
C LEU A 325 6.19 -27.76 -11.93
N SER A 326 5.58 -26.67 -12.43
CA SER A 326 4.13 -26.57 -12.58
C SER A 326 3.57 -27.68 -13.48
N PRO A 327 2.41 -28.27 -13.17
CA PRO A 327 1.76 -29.26 -14.02
C PRO A 327 1.48 -28.78 -15.45
N LEU A 328 1.40 -27.46 -15.67
CA LEU A 328 1.30 -26.88 -17.01
C LEU A 328 2.50 -27.22 -17.91
N LYS A 329 3.64 -27.57 -17.33
CA LYS A 329 4.87 -27.90 -18.04
C LYS A 329 5.00 -29.40 -18.33
N MET A 330 4.03 -30.23 -17.94
CA MET A 330 4.05 -31.67 -18.19
C MET A 330 4.28 -32.01 -19.68
N PRO A 331 3.62 -31.35 -20.66
CA PRO A 331 3.87 -31.64 -22.07
C PRO A 331 5.32 -31.41 -22.52
N ALA A 332 6.02 -30.45 -21.90
CA ALA A 332 7.42 -30.18 -22.21
C ALA A 332 8.39 -31.19 -21.56
N LEU A 333 7.95 -31.84 -20.48
CA LEU A 333 8.73 -32.83 -19.75
C LEU A 333 8.64 -34.23 -20.38
N LEU A 334 7.50 -34.58 -20.97
CA LEU A 334 7.29 -35.86 -21.63
C LEU A 334 8.28 -36.06 -22.78
N GLY A 335 8.90 -37.25 -22.84
CA GLY A 335 9.91 -37.59 -23.83
C GLY A 335 11.29 -36.99 -23.56
N ARG A 336 11.48 -36.20 -22.50
CA ARG A 336 12.83 -35.78 -22.08
C ARG A 336 13.59 -36.97 -21.48
N LYS A 337 14.91 -36.95 -21.66
CA LYS A 337 15.82 -37.91 -21.02
C LYS A 337 16.31 -37.33 -19.70
N LEU A 338 16.05 -38.02 -18.61
CA LEU A 338 16.42 -37.57 -17.27
C LEU A 338 17.95 -37.54 -17.12
N THR A 339 18.49 -36.48 -16.53
CA THR A 339 19.95 -36.27 -16.38
C THR A 339 20.49 -36.68 -15.00
N ARG A 340 19.59 -36.95 -14.06
CA ARG A 340 19.87 -37.36 -12.67
C ARG A 340 19.00 -38.55 -12.27
N THR A 341 19.36 -39.25 -11.20
CA THR A 341 18.46 -40.23 -10.60
C THR A 341 17.47 -39.51 -9.68
N MET A 342 16.21 -39.96 -9.66
CA MET A 342 15.15 -39.44 -8.80
C MET A 342 14.48 -40.59 -8.04
N ALA A 343 14.21 -40.39 -6.76
CA ALA A 343 13.34 -41.27 -5.97
C ALA A 343 11.86 -40.94 -6.23
N ALA A 344 10.97 -41.87 -5.88
CA ALA A 344 9.54 -41.59 -5.85
C ALA A 344 9.25 -40.34 -5.01
N ASP A 345 8.34 -39.49 -5.51
CA ASP A 345 7.95 -38.18 -4.95
C ASP A 345 9.00 -37.06 -5.02
N ASP A 346 10.18 -37.30 -5.62
CA ASP A 346 11.10 -36.21 -5.95
C ASP A 346 10.48 -35.24 -6.97
N TYR A 347 10.72 -33.94 -6.77
CA TYR A 347 10.26 -32.89 -7.68
C TYR A 347 11.05 -32.86 -8.98
N PHE A 348 10.32 -32.72 -10.09
CA PHE A 348 10.90 -32.17 -11.31
C PHE A 348 11.07 -30.65 -11.12
N PHE A 349 12.14 -30.08 -11.66
CA PHE A 349 12.41 -28.63 -11.66
C PHE A 349 12.56 -28.09 -13.08
N GLN A 350 12.66 -26.77 -13.22
CA GLN A 350 12.87 -26.13 -14.51
C GLN A 350 14.19 -26.56 -15.16
N SER A 351 15.22 -26.90 -14.38
CA SER A 351 16.47 -27.50 -14.88
C SER A 351 16.32 -28.87 -15.53
N ASP A 352 15.22 -29.60 -15.28
CA ASP A 352 14.90 -30.84 -15.98
C ASP A 352 14.33 -30.56 -17.38
N LEU A 353 13.98 -29.29 -17.67
CA LEU A 353 13.64 -28.79 -18.99
C LEU A 353 14.79 -28.02 -19.64
N ASP A 354 15.57 -27.23 -18.91
CA ASP A 354 16.54 -26.31 -19.52
C ASP A 354 17.92 -26.94 -19.73
N GLU A 355 18.64 -26.50 -20.77
CA GLU A 355 20.05 -26.82 -20.96
C GLU A 355 20.91 -25.76 -20.23
N GLY A 356 21.73 -26.17 -19.26
CA GLY A 356 22.73 -25.27 -18.64
C GLY A 356 22.36 -24.62 -17.30
N ALA A 357 21.53 -25.28 -16.47
CA ALA A 357 21.25 -24.86 -15.09
C ALA A 357 22.52 -24.44 -14.31
N ALA A 358 22.42 -23.37 -13.52
CA ALA A 358 23.55 -22.83 -12.76
C ALA A 358 24.06 -23.90 -11.77
N LYS A 359 25.37 -24.16 -11.82
CA LYS A 359 26.03 -25.11 -10.93
C LYS A 359 26.95 -24.37 -9.99
N ALA A 360 26.97 -24.79 -8.73
CA ALA A 360 27.96 -24.29 -7.80
C ALA A 360 29.38 -24.50 -8.34
N ARG A 361 30.18 -23.45 -8.16
CA ARG A 361 31.61 -23.43 -8.38
C ARG A 361 32.25 -22.67 -7.21
N ARG A 362 33.57 -22.53 -7.25
CA ARG A 362 34.25 -21.61 -6.34
C ARG A 362 34.02 -20.18 -6.82
N TYR A 363 33.46 -19.36 -5.94
CA TYR A 363 33.27 -17.91 -6.15
C TYR A 363 34.34 -17.13 -5.39
N ARG A 364 34.59 -15.88 -5.79
CA ARG A 364 35.58 -14.98 -5.19
C ARG A 364 34.95 -13.62 -4.91
N PHE A 365 34.93 -13.26 -3.63
CA PHE A 365 34.47 -11.96 -3.16
C PHE A 365 35.59 -11.27 -2.37
N ASP A 366 35.51 -9.95 -2.24
CA ASP A 366 36.44 -9.14 -1.43
C ASP A 366 36.13 -9.16 0.07
N ARG A 367 35.05 -9.85 0.45
CA ARG A 367 34.53 -10.04 1.79
C ARG A 367 34.15 -11.51 2.02
N PRO A 368 34.02 -11.97 3.28
CA PRO A 368 33.64 -13.35 3.56
C PRO A 368 32.23 -13.67 3.04
N TRP A 369 32.09 -14.73 2.26
CA TRP A 369 30.80 -15.14 1.68
C TRP A 369 30.39 -16.54 2.12
N GLY A 370 29.09 -16.81 2.07
CA GLY A 370 28.50 -18.09 2.45
C GLY A 370 27.19 -18.40 1.75
N VAL A 371 26.52 -19.43 2.27
CA VAL A 371 25.18 -19.86 1.86
C VAL A 371 24.37 -20.27 3.09
N PRO A 372 23.04 -20.11 3.04
CA PRO A 372 22.16 -20.60 4.09
C PRO A 372 21.99 -22.12 3.98
N VAL A 373 22.07 -22.82 5.11
CA VAL A 373 21.96 -24.30 5.19
C VAL A 373 21.15 -24.74 6.41
N ARG A 374 20.63 -25.96 6.36
CA ARG A 374 20.25 -26.73 7.58
C ARG A 374 21.40 -27.65 7.98
N TYR A 375 21.39 -28.20 9.20
CA TYR A 375 22.48 -29.06 9.68
C TYR A 375 22.87 -30.19 8.72
N HIS A 376 21.87 -30.87 8.14
CA HIS A 376 22.06 -32.00 7.23
C HIS A 376 22.59 -31.61 5.83
N ASP A 377 22.53 -30.33 5.46
CA ASP A 377 23.01 -29.83 4.18
C ASP A 377 24.51 -29.52 4.19
N THR A 378 25.08 -29.28 5.37
CA THR A 378 26.45 -28.74 5.57
C THR A 378 27.52 -29.48 4.77
N ALA A 379 27.63 -30.80 4.93
CA ALA A 379 28.68 -31.60 4.27
C ALA A 379 28.59 -31.51 2.75
N ARG A 380 27.35 -31.53 2.22
CA ARG A 380 27.07 -31.46 0.79
C ARG A 380 27.47 -30.11 0.21
N PHE A 381 27.11 -29.00 0.86
CA PHE A 381 27.43 -27.67 0.35
C PHE A 381 28.93 -27.35 0.43
N LEU A 382 29.61 -27.82 1.49
CA LEU A 382 31.07 -27.69 1.60
C LEU A 382 31.83 -28.38 0.46
N GLU A 383 31.34 -29.53 -0.01
CA GLU A 383 31.96 -30.25 -1.13
C GLU A 383 31.87 -29.46 -2.45
N ILE A 384 30.75 -28.76 -2.68
CA ILE A 384 30.43 -28.22 -4.01
C ILE A 384 30.92 -26.77 -4.18
N CYS A 385 30.85 -25.91 -3.15
CA CYS A 385 31.13 -24.47 -3.30
C CYS A 385 32.26 -23.90 -2.41
N ALA A 386 32.68 -24.61 -1.35
CA ALA A 386 33.78 -24.21 -0.44
C ALA A 386 33.73 -22.74 0.04
N PRO A 387 32.69 -22.33 0.81
CA PRO A 387 32.50 -20.95 1.26
C PRO A 387 33.41 -20.56 2.43
N ASP A 388 33.52 -19.26 2.71
CA ASP A 388 34.27 -18.72 3.87
C ASP A 388 33.49 -18.84 5.18
N ILE A 389 32.15 -18.81 5.09
CA ILE A 389 31.21 -18.96 6.20
C ILE A 389 29.99 -19.80 5.79
N ILE A 390 29.28 -20.36 6.76
CA ILE A 390 27.96 -20.97 6.58
C ILE A 390 26.97 -20.32 7.52
N GLU A 391 25.74 -20.08 7.04
CA GLU A 391 24.65 -19.63 7.90
C GLU A 391 23.67 -20.77 8.18
N PHE A 392 23.52 -21.13 9.45
CA PHE A 392 22.51 -22.10 9.86
C PHE A 392 21.17 -21.39 10.00
N HIS A 393 20.31 -21.55 9.00
CA HIS A 393 18.92 -21.14 9.16
C HIS A 393 18.26 -22.18 10.06
N LEU A 394 17.76 -21.77 11.23
CA LEU A 394 17.07 -22.68 12.14
C LEU A 394 15.55 -22.62 11.91
N SER A 395 14.91 -23.77 12.01
CA SER A 395 13.46 -23.86 12.16
C SER A 395 13.19 -24.19 13.62
N TYR A 396 11.96 -23.96 14.10
CA TYR A 396 11.61 -24.39 15.45
C TYR A 396 11.85 -25.90 15.65
N SER A 397 11.74 -26.71 14.60
CA SER A 397 12.04 -28.16 14.66
C SER A 397 13.54 -28.48 14.70
N ASP A 398 14.39 -27.62 14.14
CA ASP A 398 15.84 -27.82 14.20
C ASP A 398 16.40 -27.53 15.59
N MET A 399 15.71 -26.68 16.38
CA MET A 399 16.09 -26.41 17.76
C MET A 399 15.98 -27.64 18.68
N GLU A 400 15.16 -28.62 18.30
CA GLU A 400 14.97 -29.88 19.04
C GLU A 400 15.95 -30.97 18.62
N ARG A 401 16.76 -30.74 17.57
CA ARG A 401 17.70 -31.73 17.02
C ARG A 401 19.09 -31.56 17.64
N ASP A 402 19.79 -32.66 17.84
CA ASP A 402 21.21 -32.62 18.22
C ASP A 402 22.10 -32.35 16.99
N PRO A 403 22.82 -31.21 16.92
CA PRO A 403 23.71 -30.94 15.79
C PRO A 403 24.79 -32.02 15.60
N ALA A 404 25.18 -32.74 16.66
CA ALA A 404 26.19 -33.81 16.58
C ALA A 404 25.72 -35.05 15.81
N ALA A 405 24.42 -35.18 15.53
CA ALA A 405 23.90 -36.23 14.65
C ALA A 405 24.19 -35.96 13.16
N TYR A 406 24.49 -34.71 12.80
CA TYR A 406 24.66 -34.27 11.41
C TYR A 406 26.08 -33.73 11.13
N LEU A 407 26.71 -33.15 12.14
CA LEU A 407 28.05 -32.56 12.06
C LEU A 407 29.07 -33.47 12.74
N SER A 408 30.24 -33.61 12.12
CA SER A 408 31.34 -34.42 12.67
C SER A 408 32.69 -33.74 12.49
N GLY A 409 33.56 -33.89 13.49
CA GLY A 409 34.89 -33.29 13.46
C GLY A 409 34.88 -31.76 13.64
N THR A 410 35.83 -31.09 12.98
CA THR A 410 35.95 -29.62 12.97
C THR A 410 36.05 -29.12 11.55
N TYR A 411 35.41 -27.98 11.28
CA TYR A 411 35.40 -27.32 9.98
C TYR A 411 36.17 -25.99 10.05
N ASP A 412 37.03 -25.73 9.04
CA ASP A 412 37.89 -24.53 8.98
C ASP A 412 37.23 -23.36 8.22
N LEU A 413 36.03 -22.98 8.66
CA LEU A 413 35.28 -21.84 8.14
C LEU A 413 34.50 -21.16 9.26
N GLY A 414 34.00 -19.95 9.00
CA GLY A 414 33.14 -19.28 9.95
C GLY A 414 31.70 -19.81 9.93
N PHE A 415 30.91 -19.41 10.92
CA PHE A 415 29.47 -19.65 10.89
C PHE A 415 28.67 -18.50 11.49
N VAL A 416 27.42 -18.43 11.06
CA VAL A 416 26.35 -17.52 11.51
C VAL A 416 25.12 -18.39 11.82
N VAL A 417 24.23 -17.93 12.69
CA VAL A 417 22.95 -18.60 12.97
C VAL A 417 21.80 -17.64 12.69
N HIS A 418 20.84 -18.04 11.85
CA HIS A 418 19.57 -17.34 11.72
C HIS A 418 18.57 -17.94 12.71
N ALA A 419 18.11 -17.16 13.67
CA ALA A 419 17.07 -17.57 14.60
C ALA A 419 15.75 -17.83 13.86
N PRO A 420 14.93 -18.82 14.29
CA PRO A 420 13.58 -18.93 13.78
C PRO A 420 12.75 -17.72 14.23
N GLU A 421 11.90 -17.21 13.35
CA GLU A 421 10.93 -16.17 13.71
C GLU A 421 9.61 -16.77 14.22
N LEU A 422 9.31 -17.97 13.73
CA LEU A 422 8.06 -18.71 13.93
C LEU A 422 8.30 -19.94 14.80
N PHE A 423 7.51 -20.06 15.85
CA PHE A 423 7.57 -21.16 16.80
C PHE A 423 6.25 -21.94 16.87
N ALA A 424 6.29 -23.09 17.54
CA ALA A 424 5.14 -23.96 17.71
C ALA A 424 3.93 -23.22 18.31
N GLY A 425 2.72 -23.59 17.85
CA GLY A 425 1.47 -22.95 18.29
C GLY A 425 1.20 -21.58 17.66
N SER A 426 1.79 -21.29 16.50
CA SER A 426 1.64 -20.03 15.77
C SER A 426 2.07 -18.81 16.59
N LYS A 427 3.15 -18.96 17.36
CA LYS A 427 3.77 -17.84 18.09
C LYS A 427 4.90 -17.23 17.27
N LEU A 428 4.93 -15.92 17.20
CA LEU A 428 6.05 -15.15 16.66
C LEU A 428 6.96 -14.72 17.80
N MET A 429 8.26 -14.73 17.54
CA MET A 429 9.24 -14.14 18.44
C MET A 429 9.06 -12.62 18.47
N ASP A 430 8.87 -12.06 19.65
CA ASP A 430 8.82 -10.62 19.85
C ASP A 430 9.51 -10.24 21.16
N LEU A 431 10.76 -9.80 21.06
CA LEU A 431 11.57 -9.33 22.19
C LEU A 431 11.25 -7.88 22.55
N ALA A 432 10.41 -7.19 21.77
CA ALA A 432 10.05 -5.79 21.92
C ALA A 432 8.58 -5.60 22.37
N THR A 433 7.80 -6.67 22.50
CA THR A 433 6.39 -6.62 22.88
C THR A 433 6.19 -6.17 24.34
N PRO A 434 5.18 -5.32 24.61
CA PRO A 434 4.77 -4.99 25.98
C PRO A 434 3.99 -6.12 26.67
N ASP A 435 3.58 -7.17 25.93
CA ASP A 435 3.00 -8.37 26.53
C ASP A 435 4.09 -9.20 27.21
N GLU A 436 4.19 -9.06 28.53
CA GLU A 436 5.17 -9.78 29.36
C GLU A 436 5.14 -11.30 29.21
N ALA A 437 3.99 -11.91 28.92
CA ALA A 437 3.91 -13.36 28.73
C ALA A 437 4.54 -13.78 27.39
N LEU A 438 4.26 -13.05 26.31
CA LEU A 438 4.87 -13.28 25.00
C LEU A 438 6.36 -12.92 24.99
N ARG A 439 6.75 -11.83 25.68
CA ARG A 439 8.14 -11.40 25.81
C ARG A 439 8.97 -12.46 26.54
N ARG A 440 8.45 -13.02 27.64
CA ARG A 440 9.13 -14.10 28.39
C ARG A 440 9.32 -15.36 27.56
N TYR A 441 8.27 -15.76 26.83
CA TYR A 441 8.38 -16.86 25.89
C TYR A 441 9.46 -16.59 24.83
N SER A 442 9.49 -15.38 24.28
CA SER A 442 10.50 -14.98 23.28
C SER A 442 11.92 -15.01 23.86
N LEU A 443 12.11 -14.53 25.09
CA LEU A 443 13.39 -14.62 25.81
C LEU A 443 13.86 -16.07 25.98
N GLU A 444 12.97 -16.98 26.41
CA GLU A 444 13.29 -18.40 26.57
C GLU A 444 13.71 -19.03 25.23
N GLN A 445 13.00 -18.74 24.14
CA GLN A 445 13.34 -19.25 22.82
C GLN A 445 14.66 -18.66 22.29
N THR A 446 14.89 -17.36 22.46
CA THR A 446 16.14 -16.72 22.07
C THR A 446 17.33 -17.27 22.87
N GLN A 447 17.16 -17.54 24.17
CA GLN A 447 18.21 -18.15 24.98
C GLN A 447 18.54 -19.57 24.49
N ALA A 448 17.53 -20.36 24.11
CA ALA A 448 17.77 -21.68 23.51
C ALA A 448 18.58 -21.59 22.20
N VAL A 449 18.29 -20.60 21.34
CA VAL A 449 19.09 -20.34 20.13
C VAL A 449 20.53 -19.97 20.48
N ILE A 450 20.74 -19.14 21.51
CA ILE A 450 22.07 -18.76 21.99
C ILE A 450 22.85 -20.01 22.44
N ASP A 451 22.23 -20.89 23.22
CA ASP A 451 22.88 -22.09 23.74
C ASP A 451 23.25 -23.08 22.63
N ILE A 452 22.35 -23.27 21.65
CA ILE A 452 22.64 -24.03 20.42
C ILE A 452 23.84 -23.42 19.69
N THR A 453 23.84 -22.10 19.50
CA THR A 453 24.90 -21.36 18.79
C THR A 453 26.25 -21.52 19.48
N ARG A 454 26.29 -21.49 20.82
CA ARG A 454 27.50 -21.80 21.60
C ARG A 454 27.96 -23.23 21.38
N GLY A 455 27.03 -24.18 21.38
CA GLY A 455 27.31 -25.59 21.12
C GLY A 455 27.96 -25.84 19.77
N LEU A 456 27.58 -25.09 18.73
CA LEU A 456 28.14 -25.22 17.38
C LEU A 456 29.63 -24.82 17.30
N LYS A 457 30.14 -24.01 18.22
CA LYS A 457 31.56 -23.59 18.25
C LYS A 457 32.53 -24.76 18.34
N LYS A 458 32.11 -25.91 18.88
CA LYS A 458 32.93 -27.13 18.92
C LYS A 458 33.24 -27.68 17.52
N PHE A 459 32.36 -27.45 16.56
CA PHE A 459 32.53 -27.83 15.16
C PHE A 459 33.22 -26.72 14.35
N PHE A 460 33.04 -25.45 14.73
CA PHE A 460 33.55 -24.29 14.00
C PHE A 460 34.48 -23.42 14.88
N PRO A 461 35.68 -23.91 15.23
CA PRO A 461 36.57 -23.24 16.19
C PRO A 461 37.11 -21.88 15.72
N LYS A 462 37.01 -21.57 14.41
CA LYS A 462 37.41 -20.28 13.82
C LYS A 462 36.51 -19.13 14.28
N THR A 463 35.24 -19.40 14.57
CA THR A 463 34.28 -18.37 15.01
C THR A 463 34.22 -18.29 16.53
N ARG A 464 34.93 -17.32 17.10
CA ARG A 464 35.00 -17.12 18.55
C ARG A 464 33.71 -16.53 19.15
N ARG A 465 33.08 -15.60 18.42
CA ARG A 465 31.85 -14.90 18.81
C ARG A 465 30.90 -14.91 17.60
N PRO A 466 30.14 -16.00 17.40
CA PRO A 466 29.23 -16.12 16.25
C PRO A 466 28.10 -15.10 16.34
N PRO A 467 27.73 -14.45 15.23
CA PRO A 467 26.52 -13.64 15.15
C PRO A 467 25.29 -14.53 15.05
N ILE A 468 24.20 -14.06 15.67
CA ILE A 468 22.86 -14.65 15.63
C ILE A 468 21.93 -13.62 14.99
N VAL A 469 21.58 -13.83 13.73
CA VAL A 469 20.61 -12.99 13.01
C VAL A 469 19.22 -13.27 13.56
N ALA A 470 18.51 -12.22 13.95
CA ALA A 470 17.17 -12.35 14.50
C ALA A 470 16.29 -11.16 14.14
N ASN A 471 15.06 -11.44 13.72
CA ASN A 471 13.97 -10.48 13.78
C ASN A 471 13.50 -10.35 15.24
N ILE A 472 13.62 -9.14 15.77
CA ILE A 472 13.44 -8.90 17.21
C ILE A 472 11.99 -8.58 17.60
N GLY A 473 11.08 -8.55 16.63
CA GLY A 473 9.65 -8.24 16.82
C GLY A 473 9.31 -6.76 16.63
N GLY A 474 8.29 -6.28 17.34
CA GLY A 474 7.74 -4.93 17.14
C GLY A 474 6.76 -4.85 15.97
N PHE A 475 6.08 -5.95 15.65
CA PHE A 475 5.04 -5.99 14.63
C PHE A 475 3.64 -5.69 15.20
N THR A 476 2.77 -5.15 14.36
CA THR A 476 1.34 -4.93 14.65
C THR A 476 0.50 -5.51 13.53
N MET A 477 -0.75 -5.88 13.84
CA MET A 477 -1.64 -6.53 12.85
C MET A 477 -2.23 -5.51 11.86
N ASP A 478 -2.82 -4.42 12.37
CA ASP A 478 -3.73 -3.61 11.57
C ASP A 478 -3.22 -2.21 11.20
N ALA A 479 -2.26 -1.67 11.97
CA ALA A 479 -1.77 -0.31 11.76
C ALA A 479 -0.36 -0.11 12.33
N PRO A 480 0.45 0.81 11.77
CA PRO A 480 1.74 1.18 12.34
C PRO A 480 1.58 1.90 13.69
N LEU A 481 2.57 1.78 14.56
CA LEU A 481 2.62 2.40 15.87
C LEU A 481 2.92 3.91 15.77
N PRO A 482 2.35 4.74 16.66
CA PRO A 482 2.75 6.12 16.79
C PRO A 482 4.19 6.22 17.35
N PRO A 483 4.90 7.36 17.16
CA PRO A 483 6.32 7.50 17.51
C PRO A 483 6.65 7.18 18.97
N GLU A 484 5.79 7.55 19.92
CA GLU A 484 5.97 7.26 21.35
C GLU A 484 5.94 5.77 21.66
N GLU A 485 5.08 5.00 20.98
CA GLU A 485 5.01 3.55 21.13
C GLU A 485 6.20 2.86 20.46
N LYS A 486 6.70 3.39 19.33
CA LYS A 486 7.94 2.89 18.71
C LYS A 486 9.14 3.02 19.64
N ALA A 487 9.29 4.18 20.26
CA ALA A 487 10.35 4.43 21.24
C ALA A 487 10.25 3.44 22.42
N GLU A 488 9.03 3.13 22.86
CA GLU A 488 8.78 2.13 23.89
C GLU A 488 9.19 0.71 23.46
N ARG A 489 8.93 0.30 22.20
CA ARG A 489 9.38 -1.00 21.68
C ARG A 489 10.91 -1.13 21.72
N TYR A 490 11.65 -0.10 21.29
CA TYR A 490 13.11 -0.07 21.42
C TYR A 490 13.57 -0.15 22.89
N ARG A 491 12.87 0.53 23.81
CA ARG A 491 13.17 0.48 25.25
C ARG A 491 12.99 -0.94 25.80
N ILE A 492 11.89 -1.62 25.45
CA ILE A 492 11.60 -3.00 25.87
C ILE A 492 12.65 -3.96 25.29
N PHE A 493 13.00 -3.82 24.00
CA PHE A 493 14.04 -4.64 23.40
C PHE A 493 15.40 -4.46 24.10
N ALA A 494 15.77 -3.22 24.44
CA ALA A 494 16.98 -2.95 25.22
C ALA A 494 16.96 -3.63 26.61
N GLN A 495 15.79 -3.75 27.25
CA GLN A 495 15.66 -4.51 28.49
C GLN A 495 15.83 -6.02 28.23
N SER A 496 15.22 -6.55 27.16
CA SER A 496 15.34 -7.96 26.80
C SER A 496 16.79 -8.38 26.59
N LEU A 497 17.61 -7.51 25.97
CA LEU A 497 19.05 -7.73 25.81
C LEU A 497 19.79 -7.91 27.15
N THR A 498 19.35 -7.24 28.21
CA THR A 498 19.99 -7.37 29.54
C THR A 498 19.61 -8.65 30.28
N GLU A 499 18.55 -9.32 29.83
CA GLU A 499 18.04 -10.56 30.43
C GLU A 499 18.59 -11.83 29.74
N LEU A 500 19.20 -11.67 28.56
CA LEU A 500 19.84 -12.75 27.81
C LEU A 500 21.30 -12.92 28.22
N ASP A 501 21.72 -14.16 28.44
CA ASP A 501 23.12 -14.49 28.59
C ASP A 501 23.76 -14.56 27.20
N MET A 502 24.40 -13.45 26.79
CA MET A 502 25.05 -13.31 25.48
C MET A 502 26.55 -13.65 25.51
N ASP A 503 27.09 -14.21 26.60
CA ASP A 503 28.53 -14.49 26.67
C ASP A 503 28.96 -15.45 25.54
N GLY A 504 30.08 -15.10 24.92
CA GLY A 504 30.66 -15.87 23.82
C GLY A 504 29.89 -15.89 22.50
N VAL A 505 28.80 -15.11 22.36
CA VAL A 505 28.00 -14.93 21.13
C VAL A 505 27.65 -13.45 20.91
N GLU A 506 26.96 -13.13 19.82
CA GLU A 506 26.44 -11.79 19.54
C GLU A 506 25.06 -11.88 18.88
N LEU A 507 24.03 -11.31 19.52
CA LEU A 507 22.72 -11.15 18.88
C LEU A 507 22.77 -9.95 17.93
N THR A 508 22.47 -10.18 16.66
CA THR A 508 22.46 -9.16 15.61
C THR A 508 21.03 -8.96 15.12
N PRO A 509 20.32 -7.89 15.53
CA PRO A 509 19.01 -7.59 14.98
C PRO A 509 19.10 -7.44 13.46
N GLN A 510 18.07 -7.85 12.73
CA GLN A 510 17.99 -7.68 11.27
C GLN A 510 17.24 -6.38 10.94
N THR A 511 17.66 -5.66 9.91
CA THR A 511 16.81 -4.62 9.31
C THR A 511 15.58 -5.25 8.69
N MET A 512 14.41 -4.62 8.84
CA MET A 512 13.14 -5.23 8.45
C MET A 512 12.40 -4.42 7.38
N ALA A 513 11.68 -5.12 6.49
CA ALA A 513 10.74 -4.48 5.57
C ALA A 513 9.57 -3.84 6.33
N PRO A 514 8.90 -2.81 5.80
CA PRO A 514 7.75 -2.18 6.46
C PRO A 514 6.56 -3.14 6.62
N PHE A 515 6.44 -4.10 5.71
CA PHE A 515 5.28 -4.98 5.60
C PHE A 515 5.63 -6.48 5.52
N PRO A 516 6.22 -7.06 6.58
CA PRO A 516 6.63 -8.46 6.56
C PRO A 516 5.43 -9.42 6.49
N TRP A 517 5.63 -10.58 5.87
CA TRP A 517 4.62 -11.62 5.78
C TRP A 517 4.75 -12.64 6.90
N HIS A 518 3.73 -12.74 7.75
CA HIS A 518 3.67 -13.72 8.84
C HIS A 518 2.33 -14.47 8.82
N PHE A 519 2.37 -15.81 8.90
CA PHE A 519 1.19 -16.69 8.80
C PHE A 519 0.32 -16.51 7.54
N GLY A 520 0.92 -16.09 6.43
CA GLY A 520 0.19 -15.83 5.18
C GLY A 520 -0.61 -14.52 5.17
N GLY A 521 -0.46 -13.68 6.19
CA GLY A 521 -0.98 -12.32 6.24
C GLY A 521 0.14 -11.29 6.34
N GLN A 522 -0.08 -10.11 5.76
CA GLN A 522 0.81 -8.96 5.89
C GLN A 522 0.66 -8.36 7.30
N ARG A 523 1.77 -7.93 7.91
CA ARG A 523 1.78 -7.18 9.17
C ARG A 523 2.48 -5.83 8.98
N HIS A 524 2.38 -4.95 9.97
CA HIS A 524 3.15 -3.72 10.02
C HIS A 524 4.36 -3.91 10.93
N GLN A 525 5.56 -3.71 10.41
CA GLN A 525 6.76 -3.62 11.23
C GLN A 525 6.96 -2.18 11.73
N ASN A 526 7.52 -2.02 12.92
CA ASN A 526 7.62 -0.69 13.54
C ASN A 526 9.02 -0.25 13.97
N ILE A 527 9.96 -1.19 14.11
CA ILE A 527 11.33 -0.93 14.55
C ILE A 527 12.33 -1.67 13.67
N PHE A 528 13.57 -1.17 13.64
CA PHE A 528 14.64 -1.62 12.74
C PHE A 528 14.31 -1.47 11.24
N ILE A 529 13.51 -0.46 10.90
CA ILE A 529 13.20 -0.12 9.51
C ILE A 529 14.04 1.08 9.04
N PHE A 530 14.13 2.12 9.88
CA PHE A 530 14.83 3.35 9.53
C PHE A 530 16.33 3.23 9.82
N PRO A 531 17.21 3.54 8.85
CA PRO A 531 18.66 3.44 9.02
C PRO A 531 19.24 4.23 10.21
N ASP A 532 18.75 5.44 10.44
CA ASP A 532 19.21 6.34 11.50
C ASP A 532 18.80 5.85 12.90
N GLU A 533 17.55 5.44 13.09
CA GLU A 533 17.06 4.84 14.33
C GLU A 533 17.83 3.55 14.67
N SER A 534 18.02 2.71 13.64
CA SER A 534 18.72 1.42 13.72
C SER A 534 20.20 1.58 14.09
N ALA A 535 20.91 2.49 13.41
CA ALA A 535 22.30 2.81 13.69
C ALA A 535 22.46 3.44 15.09
N ALA A 536 21.57 4.37 15.46
CA ALA A 536 21.60 5.01 16.79
C ALA A 536 21.39 3.98 17.92
N PHE A 537 20.46 3.04 17.75
CA PHE A 537 20.25 1.97 18.71
C PHE A 537 21.49 1.07 18.82
N CYS A 538 22.06 0.64 17.69
CA CYS A 538 23.26 -0.19 17.67
C CYS A 538 24.46 0.51 18.33
N ALA A 539 24.70 1.78 18.02
CA ALA A 539 25.75 2.59 18.63
C ALA A 539 25.58 2.72 20.14
N LYS A 540 24.35 2.98 20.61
CA LYS A 540 24.04 3.16 22.04
C LYS A 540 24.26 1.88 22.85
N HIS A 541 23.94 0.72 22.28
CA HIS A 541 23.98 -0.56 22.98
C HIS A 541 25.21 -1.41 22.64
N GLY A 542 26.13 -0.89 21.82
CA GLY A 542 27.33 -1.62 21.39
C GLY A 542 27.01 -2.88 20.58
N LEU A 543 25.91 -2.85 19.84
CA LEU A 543 25.48 -3.95 18.99
C LEU A 543 25.97 -3.75 17.55
N ARG A 544 26.09 -4.87 16.85
CA ARG A 544 26.10 -4.92 15.39
C ARG A 544 24.82 -5.59 14.90
N MET A 545 24.58 -5.54 13.60
CA MET A 545 23.33 -6.00 12.99
C MET A 545 23.53 -6.79 11.72
N CYS A 546 22.50 -7.55 11.35
CA CYS A 546 22.35 -8.03 9.99
C CYS A 546 21.66 -6.94 9.17
N VAL A 547 22.30 -6.48 8.09
CA VAL A 547 21.63 -5.58 7.14
C VAL A 547 21.13 -6.42 5.99
N ASP A 548 19.82 -6.53 5.92
CA ASP A 548 19.12 -7.13 4.80
C ASP A 548 18.90 -6.07 3.71
N ILE A 549 19.53 -6.32 2.57
CA ILE A 549 19.56 -5.38 1.44
C ILE A 549 18.15 -5.23 0.84
N SER A 550 17.38 -6.31 0.77
CA SER A 550 16.04 -6.30 0.20
C SER A 550 15.06 -5.55 1.11
N HIS A 551 15.06 -5.87 2.40
CA HIS A 551 14.25 -5.16 3.41
C HIS A 551 14.51 -3.66 3.44
N THR A 552 15.79 -3.28 3.45
CA THR A 552 16.20 -1.87 3.50
C THR A 552 15.75 -1.13 2.24
N LYS A 553 15.76 -1.79 1.07
CA LYS A 553 15.27 -1.21 -0.18
C LYS A 553 13.74 -1.05 -0.19
N LEU A 554 12.99 -2.03 0.30
CA LEU A 554 11.52 -1.92 0.43
C LEU A 554 11.14 -0.78 1.39
N ALA A 555 11.90 -0.62 2.48
CA ALA A 555 11.75 0.50 3.41
C ALA A 555 12.03 1.85 2.73
N ALA A 556 13.11 1.95 1.94
CA ALA A 556 13.45 3.14 1.18
C ALA A 556 12.33 3.52 0.20
N ASN A 557 11.76 2.53 -0.49
CA ASN A 557 10.66 2.74 -1.43
C ASN A 557 9.37 3.22 -0.75
N HIS A 558 9.04 2.66 0.42
CA HIS A 558 7.83 3.04 1.15
C HIS A 558 7.94 4.42 1.80
N PHE A 559 9.07 4.72 2.44
CA PHE A 559 9.25 5.95 3.22
C PHE A 559 9.97 7.07 2.47
N GLY A 560 10.47 6.81 1.25
CA GLY A 560 11.07 7.80 0.38
C GLY A 560 12.45 8.29 0.83
N PHE A 561 13.22 7.48 1.57
CA PHE A 561 14.61 7.83 1.94
C PHE A 561 15.62 7.32 0.91
N ASP A 562 16.81 7.93 0.87
CA ASP A 562 17.89 7.53 -0.02
C ASP A 562 18.52 6.20 0.42
N PHE A 563 18.43 5.20 -0.46
CA PHE A 563 18.83 3.83 -0.15
C PHE A 563 20.34 3.69 0.10
N ALA A 564 21.17 4.29 -0.76
CA ALA A 564 22.63 4.21 -0.66
C ALA A 564 23.13 4.93 0.61
N GLN A 565 22.56 6.09 0.93
CA GLN A 565 22.84 6.82 2.16
C GLN A 565 22.40 6.01 3.40
N GLY A 566 21.23 5.37 3.35
CA GLY A 566 20.76 4.48 4.42
C GLY A 566 21.74 3.34 4.69
N LEU A 567 22.22 2.65 3.66
CA LEU A 567 23.23 1.60 3.80
C LEU A 567 24.57 2.15 4.34
N ALA A 568 24.98 3.34 3.92
CA ALA A 568 26.19 3.99 4.43
C ALA A 568 26.10 4.31 5.94
N GLN A 569 24.91 4.66 6.43
CA GLN A 569 24.65 4.90 7.86
C GLN A 569 24.68 3.60 8.68
N LEU A 570 24.13 2.52 8.14
CA LEU A 570 24.11 1.21 8.80
C LEU A 570 25.49 0.53 8.81
N GLY A 571 26.29 0.76 7.77
CA GLY A 571 27.56 0.06 7.51
C GLY A 571 28.51 -0.11 8.70
N PRO A 572 28.79 0.93 9.52
CA PRO A 572 29.67 0.82 10.69
C PRO A 572 29.17 -0.18 11.75
N HIS A 573 27.88 -0.50 11.74
CA HIS A 573 27.23 -1.44 12.65
C HIS A 573 26.92 -2.79 11.97
N THR A 574 27.29 -3.00 10.71
CA THR A 574 26.98 -4.25 9.99
C THR A 574 27.95 -5.38 10.37
N ALA A 575 27.42 -6.49 10.86
CA ALA A 575 28.18 -7.74 11.08
C ALA A 575 27.99 -8.74 9.93
N HIS A 576 26.76 -8.82 9.42
CA HIS A 576 26.34 -9.77 8.41
C HIS A 576 25.39 -9.08 7.41
N LEU A 577 25.31 -9.62 6.19
CA LEU A 577 24.54 -9.06 5.08
C LEU A 577 23.73 -10.17 4.42
N HIS A 578 22.45 -9.90 4.19
CA HIS A 578 21.62 -10.74 3.35
C HIS A 578 21.40 -10.05 2.01
N PHE A 579 21.75 -10.73 0.92
CA PHE A 579 21.58 -10.23 -0.43
C PHE A 579 20.40 -10.90 -1.13
N GLY A 580 19.36 -10.12 -1.35
CA GLY A 580 18.30 -10.36 -2.32
C GLY A 580 18.00 -9.06 -3.04
N ASP A 581 17.48 -9.15 -4.26
CA ASP A 581 16.96 -7.97 -4.96
C ASP A 581 15.60 -7.59 -4.37
N ALA A 582 15.13 -6.39 -4.68
CA ALA A 582 13.83 -5.92 -4.24
C ALA A 582 13.11 -5.14 -5.34
N LYS A 583 11.77 -5.09 -5.29
CA LYS A 583 10.96 -4.26 -6.20
C LYS A 583 9.70 -3.74 -5.53
N GLY A 584 9.40 -2.45 -5.73
CA GLY A 584 8.16 -1.86 -5.22
C GLY A 584 8.09 -1.88 -3.68
N LEU A 585 6.94 -2.30 -3.13
CA LEU A 585 6.67 -2.29 -1.68
C LEU A 585 6.65 -3.68 -1.04
N ASP A 586 6.56 -4.74 -1.84
CA ASP A 586 6.38 -6.13 -1.39
C ASP A 586 7.17 -7.15 -2.20
N GLY A 587 8.00 -6.74 -3.16
CA GLY A 587 8.85 -7.65 -3.94
C GLY A 587 10.15 -7.94 -3.21
N GLU A 588 10.13 -8.70 -2.12
CA GLU A 588 11.31 -9.02 -1.29
C GLU A 588 12.07 -10.27 -1.79
N GLY A 589 13.38 -10.32 -1.53
CA GLY A 589 14.20 -11.52 -1.75
C GLY A 589 14.22 -12.00 -3.20
N LEU A 590 13.98 -11.09 -4.16
CA LEU A 590 13.97 -11.42 -5.58
C LEU A 590 15.37 -11.87 -6.03
N GLN A 591 15.41 -12.59 -7.15
CA GLN A 591 16.69 -12.95 -7.73
C GLN A 591 17.47 -11.69 -8.16
N ILE A 592 18.79 -11.71 -7.96
CA ILE A 592 19.71 -10.60 -8.25
C ILE A 592 19.54 -10.15 -9.72
N GLY A 593 19.19 -8.89 -9.96
CA GLY A 593 18.97 -8.33 -11.29
C GLY A 593 17.54 -8.48 -11.83
N GLU A 594 16.61 -8.99 -11.03
CA GLU A 594 15.18 -9.06 -11.38
C GLU A 594 14.33 -7.98 -10.67
N GLY A 595 14.94 -7.23 -9.74
CA GLY A 595 14.35 -6.09 -9.07
C GLY A 595 14.86 -4.75 -9.60
N GLU A 596 15.07 -3.80 -8.69
CA GLU A 596 15.47 -2.41 -8.98
C GLU A 596 16.73 -1.97 -8.21
N ILE A 597 17.45 -2.91 -7.57
CA ILE A 597 18.70 -2.61 -6.87
C ILE A 597 19.88 -2.53 -7.85
N ASP A 598 20.63 -1.42 -7.80
CA ASP A 598 21.90 -1.27 -8.52
C ASP A 598 23.06 -1.88 -7.72
N PHE A 599 23.41 -3.13 -8.04
CA PHE A 599 24.45 -3.91 -7.33
C PHE A 599 25.87 -3.32 -7.40
N ASP A 600 26.18 -2.50 -8.41
CA ASP A 600 27.46 -1.81 -8.51
C ASP A 600 27.54 -0.64 -7.51
N GLU A 601 26.47 0.14 -7.40
CA GLU A 601 26.40 1.28 -6.48
C GLU A 601 26.51 0.81 -5.03
N ILE A 602 25.64 -0.11 -4.59
CA ILE A 602 25.69 -0.53 -3.18
C ILE A 602 26.90 -1.40 -2.86
N GLY A 603 27.47 -2.10 -3.84
CA GLY A 603 28.79 -2.73 -3.69
C GLY A 603 29.86 -1.71 -3.28
N GLN A 604 29.92 -0.56 -3.94
CA GLN A 604 30.86 0.53 -3.58
C GLN A 604 30.58 1.11 -2.19
N VAL A 605 29.30 1.34 -1.86
CA VAL A 605 28.90 1.83 -0.52
C VAL A 605 29.36 0.85 0.56
N LEU A 606 29.08 -0.44 0.39
CA LEU A 606 29.38 -1.45 1.39
C LEU A 606 30.89 -1.70 1.52
N ARG A 607 31.67 -1.65 0.43
CA ARG A 607 33.14 -1.72 0.51
C ARG A 607 33.72 -0.59 1.35
N LYS A 608 33.11 0.60 1.27
CA LYS A 608 33.56 1.77 2.04
C LYS A 608 33.13 1.72 3.49
N HIS A 609 31.89 1.30 3.75
CA HIS A 609 31.26 1.47 5.07
C HIS A 609 31.15 0.17 5.90
N ALA A 610 31.17 -1.01 5.26
CA ALA A 610 31.07 -2.32 5.89
C ALA A 610 32.03 -3.37 5.28
N PRO A 611 33.34 -3.09 5.12
CA PRO A 611 34.27 -3.92 4.34
C PRO A 611 34.48 -5.33 4.89
N THR A 612 34.21 -5.56 6.17
CA THR A 612 34.45 -6.84 6.85
C THR A 612 33.18 -7.63 7.11
N ALA A 613 32.02 -7.11 6.72
CA ALA A 613 30.76 -7.81 6.92
C ALA A 613 30.73 -9.06 6.04
N SER A 614 30.38 -10.19 6.66
CA SER A 614 30.14 -11.43 5.91
C SER A 614 28.78 -11.35 5.21
N PHE A 615 28.55 -12.17 4.19
CA PHE A 615 27.24 -12.19 3.53
C PHE A 615 26.83 -13.58 3.04
N ILE A 616 25.51 -13.74 2.86
CA ILE A 616 24.91 -14.84 2.11
C ILE A 616 23.92 -14.29 1.06
N PRO A 617 23.65 -15.03 -0.03
CA PRO A 617 22.47 -14.77 -0.85
C PRO A 617 21.22 -15.24 -0.11
N GLU A 618 20.28 -14.34 0.14
CA GLU A 618 18.95 -14.64 0.69
C GLU A 618 17.91 -14.48 -0.41
N ILE A 619 17.92 -15.42 -1.34
CA ILE A 619 16.96 -15.46 -2.43
C ILE A 619 15.76 -16.28 -1.99
N TRP A 620 14.57 -15.74 -2.25
CA TRP A 620 13.33 -16.47 -2.11
C TRP A 620 13.42 -17.83 -2.81
N GLN A 621 13.24 -18.91 -2.06
CA GLN A 621 13.37 -20.29 -2.56
C GLN A 621 14.73 -20.64 -3.19
N GLY A 622 15.80 -19.87 -2.92
CA GLY A 622 17.12 -20.10 -3.51
C GLY A 622 17.72 -21.48 -3.19
N HIS A 623 17.28 -22.11 -2.09
CA HIS A 623 17.70 -23.44 -1.66
C HIS A 623 17.11 -24.57 -2.52
N LYS A 624 16.05 -24.30 -3.30
CA LYS A 624 15.43 -25.31 -4.18
C LYS A 624 16.41 -25.75 -5.26
N ASN A 625 16.12 -26.91 -5.82
CA ASN A 625 16.93 -27.53 -6.87
C ASN A 625 18.43 -27.50 -6.56
N MET A 626 18.80 -27.94 -5.34
CA MET A 626 20.20 -27.99 -4.90
C MET A 626 20.87 -26.61 -4.79
N GLY A 627 20.14 -25.58 -4.38
CA GLY A 627 20.69 -24.24 -4.20
C GLY A 627 20.81 -23.41 -5.49
N GLU A 628 20.11 -23.80 -6.57
CA GLU A 628 20.26 -23.16 -7.89
C GLU A 628 20.11 -21.63 -7.82
N GLY A 629 19.13 -21.13 -7.07
CA GLY A 629 18.93 -19.70 -6.91
C GLY A 629 20.09 -19.01 -6.19
N PHE A 630 20.75 -19.68 -5.24
CA PHE A 630 21.98 -19.17 -4.61
C PHE A 630 23.14 -19.11 -5.59
N TRP A 631 23.27 -20.09 -6.48
CA TRP A 631 24.33 -20.12 -7.49
C TRP A 631 24.16 -19.00 -8.51
N THR A 632 22.94 -18.79 -9.00
CA THR A 632 22.62 -17.66 -9.87
C THR A 632 22.90 -16.32 -9.18
N ALA A 633 22.52 -16.17 -7.91
CA ALA A 633 22.79 -14.95 -7.15
C ALA A 633 24.29 -14.69 -7.00
N LEU A 634 25.05 -15.68 -6.55
CA LEU A 634 26.50 -15.56 -6.36
C LEU A 634 27.21 -15.25 -7.69
N GLU A 635 26.79 -15.86 -8.80
CA GLU A 635 27.33 -15.56 -10.12
C GLU A 635 27.04 -14.11 -10.56
N ARG A 636 25.85 -13.58 -10.26
CA ARG A 636 25.46 -12.21 -10.60
C ARG A 636 26.06 -11.16 -9.65
N LEU A 637 26.41 -11.54 -8.43
CA LEU A 637 27.04 -10.66 -7.44
C LEU A 637 28.56 -10.59 -7.58
N GLU A 638 29.19 -11.64 -8.11
CA GLU A 638 30.65 -11.73 -8.22
C GLU A 638 31.23 -10.59 -9.08
N GLY A 639 32.09 -9.77 -8.48
CA GLY A 639 32.68 -8.58 -9.13
C GLY A 639 31.96 -7.27 -8.85
N HIS A 640 30.71 -7.32 -8.36
CA HIS A 640 29.90 -6.13 -8.06
C HIS A 640 30.03 -5.72 -6.59
N ILE A 641 29.92 -6.69 -5.67
CA ILE A 641 29.91 -6.44 -4.21
C ILE A 641 31.22 -6.74 -3.50
#